data_AF-A0A936EFE2-F1
#
_entry.id   AF-A0A936EFE2-F1
#
_cell.length_a   1.000
_cell.length_b   1.000
_cell.length_c   1.000
_cell.angle_alpha   90.00
_cell.angle_beta   90.00
_cell.angle_gamma   90.00
#
_symmetry.space_group_name_H-M   'P 1'
#
loop_
_entity.id
_entity.type
_entity.pdbx_description
1 polymer ?
#
loop_
_entity_poly.entity_id
_entity_poly.type
_entity_poly.pdbx_seq_one_letter_code
_entity_poly.pdbx_strand_id
1 'polypeptide(L)'
;MKLPRPVARRLLIAALVAAAAQSGCVTPPRPPAAPAAATVEGFRTSLINARTEGRREVEDIIGVYVNLPAEHGPGIAALRRDVAEALARMKREGRERLSTAEVDRLTVDNPHFWDAWFEFDPRDSSLLMLHASLLMEAGELLRASMVLTIGVQTLPLNVSERMFWFTQQARAHWTVFRRLDELRELEKGWGESRRRREAGLVRAMADWPGDGLTFEALLQSRLGLKPGTIPGEDNAPITITPAARARVAKELAQLRRINPVAAARYAEDTAAAAEFGRLWTRLTDENRAVEPREVGQFAEQARRLGFPEMALVAGRALAAQRGFMAPGDLELIRRCLPQLLPAADAERLLLRIQEGRLPGFQLTRPAEQATEVLEGMDPLIHPLLADHAVREFARETLWINAAADNVELSSEHLRARALGSSNVGRFAAALEDIDAALALQPKAVLWQIDRAVILSKMGRAAEADVAFEQVRRLVPQDDFLRSTLAVHRYGEGRFHEAGALFRAARPDGANFAYEVIFGHLSGLRRGAPDPAWLARHRLKSSEWPAAIHRFLTGEIDRAALLQAARAPFDMRTTEQQCEAYFALSQVALAAGDKDTALRELENCVQSGVVGFIEYDLARRDLARLRPPPVPPAEVVPSGPEATPVPGPKPDKGDAGDGGAAPV
;
A
#
# COMPACT_ATOMS: atom_id res chain seq x y z
N MET A 1 37.45 18.29 2.49
CA MET A 1 38.05 17.18 3.28
C MET A 1 37.34 15.89 2.85
N LYS A 2 38.08 14.94 2.26
CA LYS A 2 37.50 13.74 1.64
C LYS A 2 37.06 12.76 2.73
N LEU A 3 35.76 12.52 2.86
CA LEU A 3 35.21 11.46 3.73
C LEU A 3 35.66 10.09 3.21
N PRO A 4 35.97 9.13 4.10
CA PRO A 4 36.44 7.81 3.71
C PRO A 4 35.35 7.00 3.01
N ARG A 5 35.78 6.25 1.98
CA ARG A 5 34.96 5.50 1.02
C ARG A 5 33.97 4.43 1.57
N PRO A 6 34.07 3.87 2.79
CA PRO A 6 33.13 2.81 3.20
C PRO A 6 31.77 3.30 3.74
N VAL A 7 31.62 4.57 4.14
CA VAL A 7 30.34 5.11 4.67
C VAL A 7 29.44 5.65 3.56
N ALA A 8 30.04 6.32 2.55
CA ALA A 8 29.33 6.67 1.33
C ALA A 8 28.78 5.43 0.62
N ARG A 9 29.45 4.27 0.73
CA ARG A 9 28.99 3.01 0.11
C ARG A 9 27.75 2.42 0.79
N ARG A 10 27.46 2.69 2.08
CA ARG A 10 26.28 2.14 2.77
C ARG A 10 25.02 2.97 2.57
N LEU A 11 25.13 4.31 2.50
CA LEU A 11 24.02 5.18 2.10
C LEU A 11 23.76 5.10 0.59
N LEU A 12 24.81 4.89 -0.21
CA LEU A 12 24.63 4.53 -1.61
C LEU A 12 24.07 3.10 -1.75
N ILE A 13 24.21 2.17 -0.80
CA ILE A 13 23.53 0.84 -0.89
C ILE A 13 22.05 0.94 -0.51
N ALA A 14 21.64 1.76 0.47
CA ALA A 14 20.21 2.01 0.71
C ALA A 14 19.54 2.81 -0.43
N ALA A 15 20.27 3.73 -1.09
CA ALA A 15 19.79 4.45 -2.27
C ALA A 15 20.02 3.69 -3.61
N LEU A 16 20.94 2.71 -3.68
CA LEU A 16 21.15 1.83 -4.84
C LEU A 16 20.31 0.55 -4.77
N VAL A 17 19.78 0.16 -3.61
CA VAL A 17 18.69 -0.82 -3.54
C VAL A 17 17.40 -0.21 -4.14
N ALA A 18 17.24 1.11 -4.10
CA ALA A 18 16.20 1.85 -4.82
C ALA A 18 16.55 2.18 -6.30
N ALA A 19 17.82 2.10 -6.71
CA ALA A 19 18.26 2.46 -8.07
C ALA A 19 18.83 1.29 -8.91
N ALA A 20 18.77 0.04 -8.42
CA ALA A 20 19.14 -1.16 -9.18
C ALA A 20 17.95 -1.82 -9.94
N ALA A 21 16.80 -1.14 -10.02
CA ALA A 21 15.60 -1.59 -10.74
C ALA A 21 15.67 -1.35 -12.28
N GLN A 22 16.85 -1.17 -12.86
CA GLN A 22 17.00 -0.98 -14.31
C GLN A 22 17.30 -2.32 -15.02
N SER A 23 16.25 -3.08 -15.30
CA SER A 23 16.09 -3.77 -16.59
C SER A 23 14.60 -3.92 -16.87
N GLY A 24 14.13 -3.27 -17.93
CA GLY A 24 12.73 -3.10 -18.27
C GLY A 24 11.98 -4.40 -18.55
N CYS A 25 10.94 -4.59 -17.74
CA CYS A 25 9.63 -5.20 -17.94
C CYS A 25 9.00 -4.97 -16.57
N VAL A 26 7.82 -4.38 -16.45
CA VAL A 26 7.26 -4.07 -15.12
C VAL A 26 6.96 -5.36 -14.38
N THR A 27 7.96 -5.75 -13.59
CA THR A 27 7.82 -6.65 -12.48
C THR A 27 6.95 -5.95 -11.44
N PRO A 28 6.17 -6.70 -10.65
CA PRO A 28 5.62 -6.18 -9.39
C PRO A 28 6.69 -5.53 -8.49
N PRO A 29 6.39 -4.87 -7.37
CA PRO A 29 7.43 -4.44 -6.42
C PRO A 29 8.22 -5.64 -5.91
N ARG A 30 9.55 -5.52 -5.82
CA ARG A 30 10.42 -6.59 -5.28
C ARG A 30 10.07 -6.74 -3.81
N PRO A 31 9.60 -7.91 -3.35
CA PRO A 31 9.38 -8.09 -1.93
C PRO A 31 10.74 -8.04 -1.22
N PRO A 32 10.79 -7.72 0.07
CA PRO A 32 12.05 -7.62 0.81
C PRO A 32 12.87 -8.90 0.63
N ALA A 33 14.19 -8.76 0.61
CA ALA A 33 15.10 -9.86 0.28
C ALA A 33 14.71 -11.10 1.09
N ALA A 34 14.40 -12.20 0.40
CA ALA A 34 14.07 -13.46 1.06
C ALA A 34 15.23 -13.84 2.01
N PRO A 35 14.95 -14.46 3.18
CA PRO A 35 15.98 -14.83 4.14
C PRO A 35 17.09 -15.64 3.45
N ALA A 36 18.31 -15.58 3.95
CA ALA A 36 19.44 -16.38 3.43
C ALA A 36 19.19 -17.90 3.47
N ALA A 37 18.10 -18.38 4.08
CA ALA A 37 17.63 -19.76 3.96
C ALA A 37 16.85 -20.04 2.65
N ALA A 38 16.28 -19.00 2.02
CA ALA A 38 15.60 -19.05 0.72
C ALA A 38 16.56 -18.96 -0.48
N THR A 39 17.87 -18.81 -0.25
CA THR A 39 18.91 -18.78 -1.30
C THR A 39 19.29 -20.16 -1.83
N VAL A 40 18.41 -21.16 -1.68
CA VAL A 40 18.65 -22.54 -2.15
C VAL A 40 17.71 -22.93 -3.30
N GLU A 41 16.67 -22.15 -3.59
CA GLU A 41 15.59 -22.57 -4.48
C GLU A 41 15.54 -21.76 -5.80
N GLY A 42 15.79 -22.43 -6.93
CA GLY A 42 15.82 -21.82 -8.27
C GLY A 42 14.44 -21.48 -8.84
N PHE A 43 14.41 -20.76 -9.97
CA PHE A 43 13.18 -20.40 -10.70
C PHE A 43 12.25 -21.61 -10.92
N ARG A 44 12.80 -22.74 -11.38
CA ARG A 44 12.02 -23.94 -11.70
C ARG A 44 11.23 -24.46 -10.50
N THR A 45 11.84 -24.55 -9.33
CA THR A 45 11.14 -25.00 -8.12
C THR A 45 10.08 -24.00 -7.69
N SER A 46 10.37 -22.70 -7.80
CA SER A 46 9.39 -21.63 -7.53
C SER A 46 8.15 -21.74 -8.42
N LEU A 47 8.35 -22.00 -9.72
CA LEU A 47 7.27 -22.21 -10.68
C LEU A 47 6.46 -23.46 -10.36
N ILE A 48 7.11 -24.55 -9.94
CA ILE A 48 6.42 -25.77 -9.48
C ILE A 48 5.57 -25.45 -8.25
N ASN A 49 6.12 -24.73 -7.27
CA ASN A 49 5.41 -24.36 -6.04
C ASN A 49 4.20 -23.48 -6.34
N ALA A 50 4.36 -22.42 -7.14
CA ALA A 50 3.26 -21.53 -7.53
C ALA A 50 2.12 -22.28 -8.24
N ARG A 51 2.45 -23.21 -9.14
CA ARG A 51 1.46 -24.05 -9.83
C ARG A 51 0.75 -25.03 -8.91
N THR A 52 1.51 -25.64 -8.00
CA THR A 52 0.98 -26.65 -7.05
C THR A 52 0.03 -26.00 -6.08
N GLU A 53 0.38 -24.81 -5.58
CA GLU A 53 -0.50 -24.04 -4.74
C GLU A 53 -1.73 -23.54 -5.51
N GLY A 54 -1.56 -23.01 -6.72
CA GLY A 54 -2.69 -22.62 -7.57
C GLY A 54 -3.69 -23.76 -7.74
N ARG A 55 -3.23 -25.00 -7.94
CA ARG A 55 -4.11 -26.19 -7.95
C ARG A 55 -4.84 -26.39 -6.63
N ARG A 56 -4.12 -26.36 -5.50
CA ARG A 56 -4.70 -26.57 -4.18
C ARG A 56 -5.83 -25.57 -3.92
N GLU A 57 -5.60 -24.29 -4.22
CA GLU A 57 -6.61 -23.25 -4.04
C GLU A 57 -7.82 -23.45 -4.97
N VAL A 58 -7.59 -23.90 -6.21
CA VAL A 58 -8.70 -24.28 -7.11
C VAL A 58 -9.54 -25.39 -6.49
N GLU A 59 -8.90 -26.46 -5.99
CA GLU A 59 -9.58 -27.59 -5.36
C GLU A 59 -10.35 -27.18 -4.10
N ASP A 60 -9.74 -26.35 -3.24
CA ASP A 60 -10.35 -25.85 -2.00
C ASP A 60 -11.57 -24.96 -2.30
N ILE A 61 -11.46 -23.99 -3.21
CA ILE A 61 -12.56 -23.08 -3.57
C ILE A 61 -13.71 -23.84 -4.24
N ILE A 62 -13.39 -24.72 -5.19
CA ILE A 62 -14.40 -25.55 -5.86
C ILE A 62 -15.09 -26.49 -4.86
N GLY A 63 -14.36 -27.00 -3.87
CA GLY A 63 -14.90 -27.78 -2.76
C GLY A 63 -15.92 -26.99 -1.94
N VAL A 64 -15.68 -25.70 -1.69
CA VAL A 64 -16.66 -24.82 -1.02
C VAL A 64 -17.89 -24.60 -1.90
N TYR A 65 -17.72 -24.37 -3.21
CA TYR A 65 -18.82 -24.13 -4.14
C TYR A 65 -19.80 -25.31 -4.25
N VAL A 66 -19.39 -26.54 -3.87
CA VAL A 66 -20.28 -27.70 -3.79
C VAL A 66 -21.48 -27.46 -2.88
N ASN A 67 -21.29 -26.66 -1.82
CA ASN A 67 -22.32 -26.41 -0.81
C ASN A 67 -23.33 -25.35 -1.22
N LEU A 68 -23.18 -24.73 -2.41
CA LEU A 68 -24.10 -23.72 -2.89
C LEU A 68 -25.30 -24.35 -3.64
N PRO A 69 -26.54 -23.92 -3.35
CA PRO A 69 -27.74 -24.45 -4.00
C PRO A 69 -27.73 -24.15 -5.51
N ALA A 70 -27.74 -25.20 -6.33
CA ALA A 70 -27.61 -25.08 -7.79
C ALA A 70 -28.82 -24.38 -8.44
N GLU A 71 -30.00 -24.49 -7.84
CA GLU A 71 -31.21 -23.80 -8.29
C GLU A 71 -31.13 -22.28 -8.13
N HIS A 72 -30.35 -21.84 -7.14
CA HIS A 72 -30.10 -20.42 -6.90
C HIS A 72 -28.80 -19.96 -7.57
N GLY A 73 -27.81 -20.83 -7.81
CA GLY A 73 -26.53 -20.49 -8.47
C GLY A 73 -26.21 -21.40 -9.66
N PRO A 74 -27.00 -21.38 -10.74
CA PRO A 74 -26.82 -22.29 -11.87
C PRO A 74 -25.49 -22.07 -12.61
N GLY A 75 -25.02 -20.83 -12.73
CA GLY A 75 -23.73 -20.46 -13.30
C GLY A 75 -22.56 -20.97 -12.47
N ILE A 76 -22.60 -20.76 -11.15
CA ILE A 76 -21.60 -21.28 -10.21
C ILE A 76 -21.54 -22.80 -10.28
N ALA A 77 -22.71 -23.46 -10.29
CA ALA A 77 -22.79 -24.92 -10.41
C ALA A 77 -22.26 -25.43 -11.76
N ALA A 78 -22.46 -24.68 -12.84
CA ALA A 78 -21.95 -25.01 -14.17
C ALA A 78 -20.43 -24.83 -14.25
N LEU A 79 -19.90 -23.69 -13.80
CA LEU A 79 -18.46 -23.43 -13.70
C LEU A 79 -17.76 -24.52 -12.90
N ARG A 80 -18.36 -24.93 -11.78
CA ARG A 80 -17.84 -26.03 -10.95
C ARG A 80 -17.67 -27.34 -11.74
N ARG A 81 -18.66 -27.69 -12.56
CA ARG A 81 -18.60 -28.89 -13.41
C ARG A 81 -17.53 -28.76 -14.48
N ASP A 82 -17.40 -27.59 -15.11
CA ASP A 82 -16.39 -27.35 -16.14
C ASP A 82 -14.97 -27.52 -15.58
N VAL A 83 -14.70 -26.93 -14.41
CA VAL A 83 -13.38 -27.05 -13.74
C VAL A 83 -13.12 -28.51 -13.35
N ALA A 84 -14.10 -29.19 -12.75
CA ALA A 84 -13.96 -30.59 -12.35
C ALA A 84 -13.67 -31.51 -13.55
N GLU A 85 -14.37 -31.32 -14.67
CA GLU A 85 -14.15 -32.10 -15.89
C GLU A 85 -12.79 -31.80 -16.53
N ALA A 86 -12.35 -30.53 -16.53
CA ALA A 86 -11.03 -30.18 -17.03
C ALA A 86 -9.91 -30.84 -16.21
N LEU A 87 -10.00 -30.81 -14.88
CA LEU A 87 -9.05 -31.48 -13.99
C LEU A 87 -9.08 -33.01 -14.16
N ALA A 88 -10.27 -33.60 -14.30
CA ALA A 88 -10.42 -35.03 -14.56
C ALA A 88 -9.82 -35.43 -15.91
N ARG A 89 -10.06 -34.66 -16.97
CA ARG A 89 -9.48 -34.88 -18.31
C ARG A 89 -7.96 -34.79 -18.27
N MET A 90 -7.41 -33.73 -17.67
CA MET A 90 -5.97 -33.56 -17.49
C MET A 90 -5.34 -34.79 -16.81
N LYS A 91 -5.96 -35.30 -15.74
CA LYS A 91 -5.50 -36.51 -15.05
C LYS A 91 -5.58 -37.76 -15.94
N ARG A 92 -6.67 -37.95 -16.69
CA ARG A 92 -6.83 -39.10 -17.63
C ARG A 92 -5.77 -39.07 -18.74
N GLU A 93 -5.37 -37.89 -19.19
CA GLU A 93 -4.33 -37.70 -20.20
C GLU A 93 -2.91 -37.81 -19.64
N GLY A 94 -2.75 -38.08 -18.33
CA GLY A 94 -1.45 -38.17 -17.67
C GLY A 94 -0.70 -36.83 -17.60
N ARG A 95 -1.40 -35.71 -17.79
CA ARG A 95 -0.81 -34.37 -17.71
C ARG A 95 -0.75 -33.92 -16.27
N GLU A 96 0.37 -33.30 -15.91
CA GLU A 96 0.55 -32.77 -14.58
C GLU A 96 -0.17 -31.44 -14.38
N ARG A 97 -0.53 -30.68 -15.42
CA ARG A 97 -1.05 -29.30 -15.35
C ARG A 97 -2.07 -28.98 -16.45
N LEU A 98 -2.95 -28.00 -16.21
CA LEU A 98 -3.79 -27.44 -17.26
C LEU A 98 -2.93 -26.64 -18.24
N SER A 99 -3.35 -26.64 -19.50
CA SER A 99 -2.76 -25.75 -20.50
C SER A 99 -3.35 -24.35 -20.38
N THR A 100 -2.60 -23.37 -20.87
CA THR A 100 -3.02 -21.97 -20.96
C THR A 100 -4.37 -21.80 -21.69
N ALA A 101 -4.58 -22.56 -22.77
CA ALA A 101 -5.84 -22.54 -23.52
C ALA A 101 -7.00 -23.27 -22.82
N GLU A 102 -6.71 -24.15 -21.86
CA GLU A 102 -7.77 -24.73 -21.00
C GLU A 102 -8.19 -23.74 -19.93
N VAL A 103 -7.26 -23.00 -19.33
CA VAL A 103 -7.61 -21.96 -18.36
C VAL A 103 -8.45 -20.86 -19.02
N ASP A 104 -8.08 -20.39 -20.22
CA ASP A 104 -8.92 -19.41 -20.94
C ASP A 104 -10.35 -19.93 -21.16
N ARG A 105 -10.50 -21.23 -21.50
CA ARG A 105 -11.81 -21.91 -21.64
C ARG A 105 -12.54 -22.17 -20.31
N LEU A 106 -11.89 -22.01 -19.17
CA LEU A 106 -12.50 -22.08 -17.84
C LEU A 106 -12.84 -20.70 -17.28
N THR A 107 -12.20 -19.64 -17.79
CA THR A 107 -12.33 -18.27 -17.30
C THR A 107 -12.87 -17.33 -18.38
N VAL A 108 -12.00 -16.69 -19.16
CA VAL A 108 -12.35 -15.59 -20.07
C VAL A 108 -13.30 -16.00 -21.18
N ASP A 109 -13.13 -17.19 -21.75
CA ASP A 109 -13.92 -17.72 -22.86
C ASP A 109 -15.09 -18.61 -22.35
N ASN A 110 -15.31 -18.67 -21.02
CA ASN A 110 -16.32 -19.53 -20.42
C ASN A 110 -17.59 -18.72 -20.09
N PRO A 111 -18.73 -18.95 -20.76
CA PRO A 111 -19.97 -18.28 -20.40
C PRO A 111 -20.44 -18.62 -18.98
N HIS A 112 -20.15 -19.82 -18.45
CA HIS A 112 -20.51 -20.18 -17.08
C HIS A 112 -19.67 -19.43 -16.02
N PHE A 113 -18.42 -19.07 -16.35
CA PHE A 113 -17.62 -18.20 -15.48
C PHE A 113 -18.27 -16.82 -15.35
N TRP A 114 -18.75 -16.26 -16.46
CA TRP A 114 -19.44 -14.97 -16.44
C TRP A 114 -20.84 -15.06 -15.83
N ASP A 115 -21.58 -16.16 -16.00
CA ASP A 115 -22.81 -16.40 -15.23
C ASP A 115 -22.50 -16.40 -13.72
N ALA A 116 -21.46 -17.12 -13.28
CA ALA A 116 -21.02 -17.14 -11.88
C ALA A 116 -20.58 -15.74 -11.38
N TRP A 117 -19.95 -14.95 -12.25
CA TRP A 117 -19.55 -13.56 -11.95
C TRP A 117 -20.73 -12.71 -11.51
N PHE A 118 -21.91 -12.90 -12.12
CA PHE A 118 -23.12 -12.17 -11.77
C PHE A 118 -23.92 -12.78 -10.60
N GLU A 119 -23.67 -14.04 -10.28
CA GLU A 119 -24.32 -14.74 -9.15
C GLU A 119 -23.63 -14.50 -7.80
N PHE A 120 -22.35 -14.10 -7.82
CA PHE A 120 -21.64 -13.67 -6.61
C PHE A 120 -21.79 -12.17 -6.37
N ASP A 121 -22.07 -11.80 -5.12
CA ASP A 121 -21.96 -10.42 -4.64
C ASP A 121 -20.58 -9.85 -5.02
N PRO A 122 -20.49 -8.61 -5.53
CA PRO A 122 -19.20 -8.02 -5.92
C PRO A 122 -18.14 -8.03 -4.82
N ARG A 123 -18.55 -7.98 -3.54
CA ARG A 123 -17.65 -8.04 -2.37
C ARG A 123 -17.12 -9.45 -2.11
N ASP A 124 -17.75 -10.48 -2.68
CA ASP A 124 -17.21 -11.82 -2.61
C ASP A 124 -15.91 -11.91 -3.42
N SER A 125 -14.85 -12.31 -2.72
CA SER A 125 -13.50 -12.37 -3.29
C SER A 125 -13.16 -13.74 -3.89
N SER A 126 -13.98 -14.77 -3.63
CA SER A 126 -13.65 -16.16 -3.96
C SER A 126 -13.53 -16.40 -5.47
N LEU A 127 -14.37 -15.76 -6.28
CA LEU A 127 -14.30 -15.90 -7.74
C LEU A 127 -13.03 -15.29 -8.34
N LEU A 128 -12.57 -14.13 -7.85
CA LEU A 128 -11.32 -13.53 -8.32
C LEU A 128 -10.11 -14.33 -7.84
N MET A 129 -10.17 -14.89 -6.63
CA MET A 129 -9.15 -15.82 -6.17
C MET A 129 -9.12 -17.09 -7.03
N LEU A 130 -10.28 -17.70 -7.33
CA LEU A 130 -10.37 -18.85 -8.24
C LEU A 130 -9.76 -18.54 -9.60
N HIS A 131 -10.05 -17.35 -10.14
CA HIS A 131 -9.47 -16.88 -11.40
C HIS A 131 -7.94 -16.81 -11.32
N ALA A 132 -7.39 -16.15 -10.31
CA ALA A 132 -5.95 -16.08 -10.11
C ALA A 132 -5.31 -17.47 -9.92
N SER A 133 -5.95 -18.35 -9.16
CA SER A 133 -5.45 -19.70 -8.87
C SER A 133 -5.44 -20.61 -10.10
N LEU A 134 -6.45 -20.54 -10.97
CA LEU A 134 -6.45 -21.22 -12.28
C LEU A 134 -5.30 -20.74 -13.15
N LEU A 135 -5.07 -19.43 -13.21
CA LEU A 135 -3.93 -18.85 -13.94
C LEU A 135 -2.59 -19.33 -13.33
N MET A 136 -2.47 -19.37 -12.01
CA MET A 136 -1.28 -19.89 -11.33
C MET A 136 -1.03 -21.37 -11.64
N GLU A 137 -2.07 -22.20 -11.67
CA GLU A 137 -1.99 -23.63 -11.97
C GLU A 137 -1.42 -23.89 -13.37
N ALA A 138 -1.88 -23.15 -14.38
CA ALA A 138 -1.32 -23.21 -15.73
C ALA A 138 0.08 -22.55 -15.85
N GLY A 139 0.46 -21.75 -14.86
CA GLY A 139 1.70 -20.97 -14.84
C GLY A 139 1.61 -19.63 -15.58
N GLU A 140 0.41 -19.05 -15.75
CA GLU A 140 0.22 -17.68 -16.25
C GLU A 140 0.44 -16.64 -15.16
N LEU A 141 1.64 -16.63 -14.58
CA LEU A 141 1.92 -15.88 -13.35
C LEU A 141 1.83 -14.35 -13.51
N LEU A 142 2.03 -13.82 -14.72
CA LEU A 142 1.90 -12.38 -14.99
C LEU A 142 0.43 -11.95 -14.98
N ARG A 143 -0.47 -12.72 -15.62
CA ARG A 143 -1.93 -12.48 -15.54
C ARG A 143 -2.46 -12.72 -14.13
N ALA A 144 -2.01 -13.79 -13.46
CA ALA A 144 -2.39 -14.06 -12.07
C ALA A 144 -1.97 -12.90 -11.15
N SER A 145 -0.74 -12.40 -11.28
CA SER A 145 -0.24 -11.24 -10.55
C SER A 145 -1.10 -9.99 -10.76
N MET A 146 -1.62 -9.78 -11.98
CA MET A 146 -2.55 -8.68 -12.24
C MET A 146 -3.86 -8.81 -11.45
N VAL A 147 -4.50 -9.98 -11.51
CA VAL A 147 -5.74 -10.25 -10.76
C VAL A 147 -5.51 -10.11 -9.25
N LEU A 148 -4.42 -10.69 -8.74
CA LEU A 148 -4.07 -10.66 -7.32
C LEU A 148 -3.77 -9.24 -6.83
N THR A 149 -3.01 -8.46 -7.62
CA THR A 149 -2.68 -7.07 -7.27
C THR A 149 -3.92 -6.18 -7.25
N ILE A 150 -4.77 -6.28 -8.28
CA ILE A 150 -6.04 -5.53 -8.27
C ILE A 150 -6.84 -5.93 -7.02
N GLY A 151 -6.97 -7.23 -6.74
CA GLY A 151 -7.72 -7.73 -5.60
C GLY A 151 -7.20 -7.23 -4.24
N VAL A 152 -5.92 -7.43 -3.94
CA VAL A 152 -5.26 -6.97 -2.70
C VAL A 152 -5.45 -5.47 -2.47
N GLN A 153 -5.31 -4.69 -3.55
CA GLN A 153 -5.34 -3.24 -3.47
C GLN A 153 -6.75 -2.68 -3.30
N THR A 154 -7.77 -3.37 -3.80
CA THR A 154 -9.10 -2.75 -3.98
C THR A 154 -10.23 -3.46 -3.27
N LEU A 155 -10.15 -4.77 -3.07
CA LEU A 155 -11.24 -5.52 -2.44
C LEU A 155 -11.33 -5.18 -0.93
N PRO A 156 -12.55 -5.16 -0.36
CA PRO A 156 -12.80 -4.85 1.05
C PRO A 156 -12.47 -6.03 1.98
N LEU A 157 -11.22 -6.51 1.90
CA LEU A 157 -10.71 -7.66 2.63
C LEU A 157 -10.36 -7.30 4.09
N ASN A 158 -10.61 -8.22 5.02
CA ASN A 158 -10.09 -8.13 6.39
C ASN A 158 -8.59 -8.52 6.44
N VAL A 159 -7.91 -8.31 7.58
CA VAL A 159 -6.48 -8.57 7.75
C VAL A 159 -6.12 -10.02 7.39
N SER A 160 -6.90 -11.00 7.85
CA SER A 160 -6.64 -12.42 7.56
C SER A 160 -6.80 -12.74 6.07
N GLU A 161 -7.88 -12.25 5.45
CA GLU A 161 -8.11 -12.39 4.01
C GLU A 161 -6.99 -11.71 3.21
N ARG A 162 -6.57 -10.49 3.60
CA ARG A 162 -5.47 -9.78 2.95
C ARG A 162 -4.16 -10.54 3.06
N MET A 163 -3.82 -11.10 4.22
CA MET A 163 -2.62 -11.93 4.37
C MET A 163 -2.65 -13.12 3.42
N PHE A 164 -3.81 -13.79 3.28
CA PHE A 164 -3.97 -14.88 2.35
C PHE A 164 -3.77 -14.42 0.89
N TRP A 165 -4.42 -13.33 0.48
CA TRP A 165 -4.25 -12.74 -0.86
C TRP A 165 -2.79 -12.31 -1.14
N PHE A 166 -2.13 -11.64 -0.18
CA PHE A 166 -0.72 -11.27 -0.26
C PHE A 166 0.19 -12.50 -0.40
N THR A 167 -0.15 -13.61 0.26
CA THR A 167 0.62 -14.86 0.13
C THR A 167 0.60 -15.38 -1.31
N GLN A 168 -0.58 -15.41 -1.95
CA GLN A 168 -0.70 -15.84 -3.35
C GLN A 168 -0.01 -14.85 -4.29
N GLN A 169 -0.19 -13.54 -4.04
CA GLN A 169 0.46 -12.48 -4.80
C GLN A 169 1.98 -12.61 -4.75
N ALA A 170 2.54 -12.78 -3.55
CA ALA A 170 3.98 -12.94 -3.34
C ALA A 170 4.52 -14.18 -4.08
N ARG A 171 3.81 -15.32 -4.06
CA ARG A 171 4.21 -16.53 -4.80
C ARG A 171 4.34 -16.27 -6.31
N ALA A 172 3.36 -15.58 -6.90
CA ALA A 172 3.42 -15.19 -8.30
C ALA A 172 4.58 -14.22 -8.56
N HIS A 173 4.69 -13.15 -7.75
CA HIS A 173 5.72 -12.11 -7.88
C HIS A 173 7.14 -12.68 -7.76
N TRP A 174 7.42 -13.43 -6.70
CA TRP A 174 8.73 -14.02 -6.45
C TRP A 174 9.19 -14.95 -7.57
N THR A 175 8.28 -15.73 -8.15
CA THR A 175 8.61 -16.61 -9.26
C THR A 175 8.98 -15.81 -10.51
N VAL A 176 8.23 -14.75 -10.82
CA VAL A 176 8.53 -13.83 -11.93
C VAL A 176 9.88 -13.14 -11.71
N PHE A 177 10.21 -12.73 -10.47
CA PHE A 177 11.50 -12.14 -10.14
C PHE A 177 12.69 -13.09 -10.28
N ARG A 178 12.56 -14.31 -9.74
CA ARG A 178 13.58 -15.34 -9.88
C ARG A 178 13.84 -15.64 -11.35
N ARG A 179 12.79 -15.59 -12.19
CA ARG A 179 12.95 -15.71 -13.64
C ARG A 179 13.72 -14.54 -14.25
N LEU A 180 13.41 -13.31 -13.87
CA LEU A 180 14.13 -12.14 -14.38
C LEU A 180 15.62 -12.19 -14.00
N ASP A 181 15.95 -12.57 -12.77
CA ASP A 181 17.32 -12.70 -12.31
C ASP A 181 18.06 -13.83 -13.07
N GLU A 182 17.41 -14.97 -13.30
CA GLU A 182 17.96 -16.06 -14.15
C GLU A 182 18.22 -15.59 -15.59
N LEU A 183 17.27 -14.88 -16.22
CA LEU A 183 17.42 -14.35 -17.57
C LEU A 183 18.61 -13.39 -17.68
N ARG A 184 18.78 -12.50 -16.70
CA ARG A 184 19.92 -11.56 -16.66
C ARG A 184 21.25 -12.30 -16.64
N GLU A 185 21.36 -13.41 -15.90
CA GLU A 185 22.56 -14.23 -15.90
C GLU A 185 22.78 -14.98 -17.22
N LEU A 186 21.72 -15.55 -17.80
CA LEU A 186 21.78 -16.23 -19.11
C LEU A 186 22.21 -15.28 -20.24
N GLU A 187 21.71 -14.03 -20.23
CA GLU A 187 22.02 -13.04 -21.26
C GLU A 187 23.52 -12.66 -21.31
N LYS A 188 24.22 -12.69 -20.16
CA LYS A 188 25.68 -12.46 -20.11
C LYS A 188 26.45 -13.46 -20.99
N GLY A 189 25.96 -14.69 -21.10
CA GLY A 189 26.59 -15.76 -21.88
C GLY A 189 26.35 -15.67 -23.40
N TRP A 190 25.37 -14.90 -23.87
CA TRP A 190 25.01 -14.84 -25.30
C TRP A 190 25.76 -13.73 -26.07
N GLY A 191 26.29 -12.74 -25.36
CA GLY A 191 27.00 -11.59 -25.93
C GLY A 191 26.10 -10.71 -26.83
N GLU A 192 26.73 -9.88 -27.67
CA GLU A 192 26.00 -8.91 -28.53
C GLU A 192 25.37 -9.53 -29.80
N SER A 193 25.60 -10.82 -30.05
CA SER A 193 25.09 -11.47 -31.25
C SER A 193 23.58 -11.69 -31.16
N ARG A 194 22.82 -10.90 -31.94
CA ARG A 194 21.35 -11.01 -32.04
C ARG A 194 20.88 -12.45 -32.25
N ARG A 195 21.50 -13.18 -33.19
CA ARG A 195 21.15 -14.58 -33.48
C ARG A 195 21.37 -15.51 -32.28
N ARG A 196 22.48 -15.35 -31.55
CA ARG A 196 22.76 -16.16 -30.34
C ARG A 196 21.78 -15.83 -29.21
N ARG A 197 21.47 -14.55 -29.03
CA ARG A 197 20.48 -14.07 -28.05
C ARG A 197 19.08 -14.61 -28.35
N GLU A 198 18.59 -14.46 -29.58
CA GLU A 198 17.27 -14.98 -29.97
C GLU A 198 17.17 -16.51 -29.76
N ALA A 199 18.22 -17.26 -30.14
CA ALA A 199 18.26 -18.70 -29.89
C ALA A 199 18.30 -19.06 -28.38
N GLY A 200 18.98 -18.23 -27.58
CA GLY A 200 19.01 -18.36 -26.13
C GLY A 200 17.65 -18.12 -25.48
N LEU A 201 16.97 -17.04 -25.86
CA LEU A 201 15.62 -16.71 -25.38
C LEU A 201 14.61 -17.81 -25.73
N VAL A 202 14.65 -18.33 -26.96
CA VAL A 202 13.79 -19.45 -27.37
C VAL A 202 14.04 -20.70 -26.51
N ARG A 203 15.30 -21.02 -26.19
CA ARG A 203 15.62 -22.13 -25.29
C ARG A 203 15.14 -21.88 -23.88
N ALA A 204 15.32 -20.67 -23.36
CA ALA A 204 14.89 -20.31 -22.01
C ALA A 204 13.37 -20.48 -21.86
N MET A 205 12.58 -20.16 -22.89
CA MET A 205 11.13 -20.34 -22.88
C MET A 205 10.66 -21.80 -22.91
N ALA A 206 11.53 -22.78 -23.21
CA ALA A 206 11.14 -24.18 -23.31
C ALA A 206 10.58 -24.72 -21.98
N ASP A 207 11.12 -24.27 -20.85
CA ASP A 207 10.73 -24.72 -19.51
C ASP A 207 9.47 -23.99 -18.97
N TRP A 208 9.11 -22.85 -19.57
CA TRP A 208 7.94 -22.06 -19.19
C TRP A 208 7.31 -21.37 -20.41
N PRO A 209 6.37 -22.04 -21.11
CA PRO A 209 5.71 -21.46 -22.29
C PRO A 209 4.91 -20.17 -22.01
N GLY A 210 4.51 -19.95 -20.76
CA GLY A 210 3.82 -18.74 -20.28
C GLY A 210 4.76 -17.60 -19.90
N ASP A 211 6.06 -17.70 -20.19
CA ASP A 211 7.07 -16.71 -19.85
C ASP A 211 6.96 -15.44 -20.70
N GLY A 212 6.05 -14.56 -20.29
CA GLY A 212 5.81 -13.28 -20.97
C GLY A 212 7.00 -12.32 -20.93
N LEU A 213 7.91 -12.45 -19.95
CA LEU A 213 9.12 -11.63 -19.85
C LEU A 213 10.12 -11.99 -20.96
N THR A 214 10.48 -13.27 -21.04
CA THR A 214 11.39 -13.76 -22.08
C THR A 214 10.80 -13.56 -23.47
N PHE A 215 9.48 -13.72 -23.59
CA PHE A 215 8.79 -13.52 -24.85
C PHE A 215 8.83 -12.06 -25.31
N GLU A 216 8.62 -11.09 -24.41
CA GLU A 216 8.79 -9.68 -24.74
C GLU A 216 10.24 -9.36 -25.14
N ALA A 217 11.24 -9.88 -24.41
CA ALA A 217 12.64 -9.71 -24.78
C ALA A 217 12.97 -10.27 -26.18
N LEU A 218 12.36 -11.39 -26.55
CA LEU A 218 12.48 -11.97 -27.89
C LEU A 218 11.81 -11.07 -28.95
N LEU A 219 10.61 -10.57 -28.68
CA LEU A 219 9.92 -9.61 -29.54
C LEU A 219 10.76 -8.34 -29.77
N GLN A 220 11.32 -7.77 -28.71
CA GLN A 220 12.20 -6.59 -28.77
C GLN A 220 13.43 -6.88 -29.64
N SER A 221 14.05 -8.04 -29.47
CA SER A 221 15.18 -8.47 -30.30
C SER A 221 14.78 -8.59 -31.78
N ARG A 222 13.60 -9.17 -32.06
CA ARG A 222 13.05 -9.30 -33.42
C ARG A 222 12.76 -7.95 -34.08
N LEU A 223 12.31 -6.97 -33.29
CA LEU A 223 12.10 -5.58 -33.69
C LEU A 223 13.42 -4.82 -33.92
N GLY A 224 14.56 -5.36 -33.49
CA GLY A 224 15.86 -4.71 -33.58
C GLY A 224 16.14 -3.70 -32.47
N LEU A 225 15.36 -3.74 -31.38
CA LEU A 225 15.59 -2.92 -30.19
C LEU A 225 16.79 -3.48 -29.42
N LYS A 226 17.67 -2.58 -28.95
CA LYS A 226 18.81 -2.99 -28.11
C LYS A 226 18.32 -3.30 -26.69
N PRO A 227 18.93 -4.26 -25.96
CA PRO A 227 18.62 -4.46 -24.55
C PRO A 227 18.74 -3.14 -23.78
N GLY A 228 17.78 -2.87 -22.88
CA GLY A 228 17.75 -1.65 -22.08
C GLY A 228 17.37 -0.35 -22.80
N THR A 229 17.02 -0.39 -24.09
CA THR A 229 16.54 0.83 -24.81
C THR A 229 15.15 1.28 -24.41
N ILE A 230 14.41 0.43 -23.72
CA ILE A 230 13.08 0.74 -23.22
C ILE A 230 13.23 1.43 -21.86
N PRO A 231 12.77 2.69 -21.71
CA PRO A 231 12.68 3.34 -20.42
C PRO A 231 11.84 2.48 -19.47
N GLY A 232 12.37 2.25 -18.28
CA GLY A 232 11.68 1.47 -17.24
C GLY A 232 10.58 2.26 -16.51
N GLU A 233 10.57 3.58 -16.66
CA GLU A 233 9.58 4.45 -16.00
C GLU A 233 8.20 4.25 -16.66
N ASP A 234 7.21 3.95 -15.82
CA ASP A 234 5.78 4.02 -16.13
C ASP A 234 5.27 3.20 -17.33
N ASN A 235 5.92 2.08 -17.68
CA ASN A 235 5.51 1.26 -18.82
C ASN A 235 5.32 2.08 -20.12
N ALA A 236 6.25 3.00 -20.39
CA ALA A 236 6.13 3.93 -21.50
C ALA A 236 5.85 3.24 -22.86
N PRO A 237 5.01 3.83 -23.73
CA PRO A 237 4.70 3.27 -25.05
C PRO A 237 5.93 3.11 -25.95
N ILE A 238 5.89 2.12 -26.83
CA ILE A 238 6.89 1.84 -27.85
C ILE A 238 6.25 2.04 -29.22
N THR A 239 6.72 3.06 -29.93
CA THR A 239 6.32 3.29 -31.32
C THR A 239 7.09 2.35 -32.25
N ILE A 240 6.35 1.56 -33.03
CA ILE A 240 6.90 0.71 -34.10
C ILE A 240 6.24 1.07 -35.44
N THR A 241 6.96 0.92 -36.54
CA THR A 241 6.42 1.20 -37.88
C THR A 241 5.33 0.19 -38.26
N PRO A 242 4.37 0.54 -39.14
CA PRO A 242 3.35 -0.40 -39.61
C PRO A 242 3.94 -1.68 -40.22
N ALA A 243 5.03 -1.56 -40.98
CA ALA A 243 5.74 -2.71 -41.54
C ALA A 243 6.37 -3.60 -40.45
N ALA A 244 6.96 -3.01 -39.42
CA ALA A 244 7.50 -3.77 -38.29
C ALA A 244 6.38 -4.48 -37.53
N ARG A 245 5.24 -3.81 -37.28
CA ARG A 245 4.05 -4.38 -36.64
C ARG A 245 3.50 -5.58 -37.43
N ALA A 246 3.34 -5.45 -38.75
CA ALA A 246 2.88 -6.53 -39.60
C ALA A 246 3.81 -7.76 -39.53
N ARG A 247 5.13 -7.53 -39.48
CA ARG A 247 6.13 -8.61 -39.37
C ARG A 247 6.02 -9.41 -38.07
N VAL A 248 5.65 -8.78 -36.96
CA VAL A 248 5.59 -9.40 -35.62
C VAL A 248 4.15 -9.55 -35.10
N ALA A 249 3.15 -9.53 -36.00
CA ALA A 249 1.74 -9.49 -35.62
C ALA A 249 1.31 -10.72 -34.79
N LYS A 250 1.85 -11.90 -35.12
CA LYS A 250 1.58 -13.14 -34.38
C LYS A 250 2.16 -13.08 -32.97
N GLU A 251 3.38 -12.57 -32.84
CA GLU A 251 4.04 -12.40 -31.56
C GLU A 251 3.32 -11.36 -30.70
N LEU A 252 2.88 -10.24 -31.28
CA LEU A 252 2.07 -9.25 -30.57
C LEU A 252 0.75 -9.86 -30.06
N ALA A 253 0.07 -10.66 -30.89
CA ALA A 253 -1.16 -11.35 -30.46
C ALA A 253 -0.90 -12.33 -29.31
N GLN A 254 0.21 -13.07 -29.34
CA GLN A 254 0.60 -13.96 -28.25
C GLN A 254 0.98 -13.18 -26.97
N LEU A 255 1.71 -12.07 -27.09
CA LEU A 255 2.10 -11.24 -25.95
C LEU A 255 0.88 -10.66 -25.24
N ARG A 256 -0.11 -10.19 -26.01
CA ARG A 256 -1.40 -9.70 -25.48
C ARG A 256 -2.08 -10.69 -24.55
N ARG A 257 -1.92 -11.99 -24.83
CA ARG A 257 -2.51 -13.06 -24.03
C ARG A 257 -1.71 -13.35 -22.76
N ILE A 258 -0.38 -13.40 -22.83
CA ILE A 258 0.45 -13.85 -21.69
C ILE A 258 0.96 -12.72 -20.79
N ASN A 259 1.01 -11.48 -21.31
CA ASN A 259 1.47 -10.30 -20.59
C ASN A 259 0.77 -9.02 -21.11
N PRO A 260 -0.46 -8.72 -20.64
CA PRO A 260 -1.23 -7.57 -21.09
C PRO A 260 -0.51 -6.21 -20.92
N VAL A 261 0.23 -6.02 -19.83
CA VAL A 261 0.98 -4.79 -19.55
C VAL A 261 2.11 -4.58 -20.55
N ALA A 262 2.91 -5.63 -20.81
CA ALA A 262 3.92 -5.58 -21.86
C ALA A 262 3.31 -5.28 -23.22
N ALA A 263 2.21 -5.97 -23.56
CA ALA A 263 1.55 -5.82 -24.84
C ALA A 263 0.96 -4.41 -25.05
N ALA A 264 0.44 -3.78 -23.99
CA ALA A 264 -0.11 -2.43 -24.02
C ALA A 264 0.90 -1.40 -24.53
N ARG A 265 2.19 -1.56 -24.18
CA ARG A 265 3.27 -0.68 -24.65
C ARG A 265 3.37 -0.63 -26.16
N TYR A 266 3.01 -1.70 -26.86
CA TYR A 266 3.05 -1.79 -28.31
C TYR A 266 1.71 -1.43 -28.97
N ALA A 267 0.72 -0.90 -28.24
CA ALA A 267 -0.54 -0.49 -28.83
C ALA A 267 -0.37 0.71 -29.78
N GLU A 268 -1.27 0.83 -30.76
CA GLU A 268 -1.29 1.99 -31.67
C GLU A 268 -1.78 3.25 -30.95
N ASP A 269 -2.70 3.09 -29.99
CA ASP A 269 -3.16 4.16 -29.11
C ASP A 269 -2.14 4.41 -28.00
N THR A 270 -1.09 5.17 -28.33
CA THR A 270 0.02 5.46 -27.42
C THR A 270 -0.41 6.26 -26.20
N ALA A 271 -1.44 7.10 -26.32
CA ALA A 271 -1.98 7.86 -25.19
C ALA A 271 -2.67 6.93 -24.18
N ALA A 272 -3.53 6.02 -24.65
CA ALA A 272 -4.16 5.02 -23.78
C ALA A 272 -3.12 4.07 -23.17
N ALA A 273 -2.11 3.67 -23.94
CA ALA A 273 -1.01 2.83 -23.47
C ALA A 273 -0.19 3.49 -22.35
N ALA A 274 0.15 4.78 -22.51
CA ALA A 274 0.87 5.54 -21.49
C ALA A 274 0.06 5.64 -20.20
N GLU A 275 -1.23 5.93 -20.30
CA GLU A 275 -2.09 6.04 -19.13
C GLU A 275 -2.31 4.70 -18.43
N PHE A 276 -2.59 3.64 -19.19
CA PHE A 276 -2.69 2.27 -18.66
C PHE A 276 -1.41 1.85 -17.93
N GLY A 277 -0.26 2.15 -18.55
CA GLY A 277 1.06 1.85 -18.01
C GLY A 277 1.35 2.57 -16.68
N ARG A 278 1.07 3.88 -16.63
CA ARG A 278 1.17 4.69 -15.40
C ARG A 278 0.26 4.18 -14.30
N LEU A 279 -1.00 3.93 -14.61
CA LEU A 279 -2.00 3.45 -13.65
C LEU A 279 -1.64 2.06 -13.12
N TRP A 280 -1.09 1.17 -13.97
CA TRP A 280 -0.57 -0.11 -13.53
C TRP A 280 0.59 0.05 -12.54
N THR A 281 1.61 0.85 -12.86
CA THR A 281 2.73 1.15 -11.93
C THR A 281 2.20 1.67 -10.60
N ARG A 282 1.22 2.56 -10.65
CA ARG A 282 0.56 3.14 -9.48
C ARG A 282 -0.27 2.15 -8.67
N LEU A 283 -0.90 1.16 -9.29
CA LEU A 283 -1.62 0.07 -8.61
C LEU A 283 -0.65 -0.95 -7.99
N THR A 284 0.52 -1.14 -8.59
CA THR A 284 1.56 -2.02 -8.04
C THR A 284 2.33 -1.39 -6.89
N ASP A 285 2.23 -0.07 -6.69
CA ASP A 285 2.83 0.60 -5.53
C ASP A 285 2.01 0.31 -4.27
N GLU A 286 2.52 -0.58 -3.44
CA GLU A 286 1.85 -1.00 -2.21
C GLU A 286 2.00 -0.02 -1.05
N ASN A 287 2.79 1.06 -1.21
CA ASN A 287 3.06 2.06 -0.18
C ASN A 287 2.15 3.29 -0.29
N ARG A 288 1.08 3.20 -1.08
CA ARG A 288 0.14 4.30 -1.27
C ARG A 288 -1.31 3.90 -1.06
N ALA A 289 -2.12 4.91 -0.76
CA ALA A 289 -3.55 4.83 -0.92
C ALA A 289 -3.90 4.75 -2.41
N VAL A 290 -4.73 3.76 -2.75
CA VAL A 290 -5.29 3.56 -4.10
C VAL A 290 -6.67 4.19 -4.15
N GLU A 291 -6.89 5.09 -5.11
CA GLU A 291 -8.17 5.77 -5.24
C GLU A 291 -9.12 5.03 -6.18
N PRO A 292 -10.43 4.94 -5.87
CA PRO A 292 -11.41 4.31 -6.77
C PRO A 292 -11.39 4.92 -8.18
N ARG A 293 -11.14 6.22 -8.31
CA ARG A 293 -11.05 6.89 -9.62
C ARG A 293 -9.95 6.29 -10.50
N GLU A 294 -8.80 5.96 -9.92
CA GLU A 294 -7.66 5.41 -10.66
C GLU A 294 -7.95 3.99 -11.15
N VAL A 295 -8.62 3.18 -10.34
CA VAL A 295 -9.08 1.84 -10.74
C VAL A 295 -10.07 1.94 -11.89
N GLY A 296 -10.95 2.95 -11.88
CA GLY A 296 -11.91 3.19 -12.97
C GLY A 296 -11.26 3.66 -14.26
N GLN A 297 -10.27 4.55 -14.14
CA GLN A 297 -9.44 4.96 -15.27
C GLN A 297 -8.68 3.77 -15.84
N PHE A 298 -8.13 2.91 -14.99
CA PHE A 298 -7.41 1.69 -15.39
C PHE A 298 -8.34 0.75 -16.15
N ALA A 299 -9.56 0.51 -15.64
CA ALA A 299 -10.56 -0.33 -16.30
C ALA A 299 -10.93 0.20 -17.70
N GLU A 300 -11.12 1.51 -17.85
CA GLU A 300 -11.46 2.13 -19.13
C GLU A 300 -10.29 2.09 -20.12
N GLN A 301 -9.05 2.31 -19.67
CA GLN A 301 -7.88 2.16 -20.55
C GLN A 301 -7.67 0.70 -20.96
N ALA A 302 -7.87 -0.26 -20.03
CA ALA A 302 -7.81 -1.68 -20.35
C ALA A 302 -8.82 -2.04 -21.45
N ARG A 303 -10.07 -1.58 -21.32
CA ARG A 303 -11.13 -1.78 -22.33
C ARG A 303 -10.73 -1.17 -23.67
N ARG A 304 -10.26 0.09 -23.68
CA ARG A 304 -9.85 0.82 -24.89
C ARG A 304 -8.70 0.13 -25.62
N LEU A 305 -7.78 -0.48 -24.88
CA LEU A 305 -6.64 -1.22 -25.42
C LEU A 305 -6.99 -2.68 -25.78
N GLY A 306 -8.24 -3.11 -25.62
CA GLY A 306 -8.71 -4.45 -25.96
C GLY A 306 -8.30 -5.52 -24.95
N PHE A 307 -8.23 -5.17 -23.66
CA PHE A 307 -8.03 -6.08 -22.54
C PHE A 307 -9.32 -6.20 -21.70
N PRO A 308 -10.41 -6.75 -22.26
CA PRO A 308 -11.73 -6.78 -21.60
C PRO A 308 -11.72 -7.57 -20.30
N GLU A 309 -10.89 -8.62 -20.18
CA GLU A 309 -10.67 -9.36 -18.93
C GLU A 309 -10.20 -8.43 -17.79
N MET A 310 -9.11 -7.69 -18.02
CA MET A 310 -8.54 -6.77 -17.02
C MET A 310 -9.49 -5.62 -16.71
N ALA A 311 -10.24 -5.15 -17.71
CA ALA A 311 -11.28 -4.15 -17.52
C ALA A 311 -12.37 -4.64 -16.57
N LEU A 312 -12.84 -5.88 -16.73
CA LEU A 312 -13.88 -6.48 -15.89
C LEU A 312 -13.38 -6.87 -14.50
N VAL A 313 -12.12 -7.28 -14.35
CA VAL A 313 -11.50 -7.49 -13.03
C VAL A 313 -11.46 -6.19 -12.23
N ALA A 314 -10.98 -5.10 -12.84
CA ALA A 314 -10.96 -3.78 -12.20
C ALA A 314 -12.38 -3.22 -11.97
N GLY A 315 -13.31 -3.44 -12.90
CA GLY A 315 -14.72 -3.08 -12.74
C GLY A 315 -15.39 -3.82 -11.57
N ARG A 316 -15.12 -5.13 -11.39
CA ARG A 316 -15.63 -5.90 -10.24
C ARG A 316 -15.11 -5.32 -8.93
N ALA A 317 -13.81 -5.06 -8.87
CA ALA A 317 -13.16 -4.45 -7.71
C ALA A 317 -13.81 -3.13 -7.30
N LEU A 318 -14.16 -2.29 -8.28
CA LEU A 318 -14.89 -1.05 -8.03
C LEU A 318 -16.30 -1.26 -7.50
N ALA A 319 -17.04 -2.21 -8.06
CA ALA A 319 -18.36 -2.59 -7.55
C ALA A 319 -18.26 -3.14 -6.11
N ALA A 320 -17.20 -3.89 -5.81
CA ALA A 320 -16.91 -4.39 -4.47
C ALA A 320 -16.69 -3.26 -3.45
N GLN A 321 -15.90 -2.23 -3.80
CA GLN A 321 -15.68 -1.05 -2.96
C GLN A 321 -16.96 -0.27 -2.68
N ARG A 322 -17.86 -0.22 -3.67
CA ARG A 322 -19.19 0.42 -3.51
C ARG A 322 -20.18 -0.46 -2.75
N GLY A 323 -19.98 -1.78 -2.75
CA GLY A 323 -20.93 -2.77 -2.24
C GLY A 323 -22.12 -3.03 -3.17
N PHE A 324 -22.13 -2.45 -4.38
CA PHE A 324 -23.17 -2.66 -5.39
C PHE A 324 -22.66 -2.34 -6.79
N MET A 325 -23.38 -2.85 -7.80
CA MET A 325 -23.13 -2.61 -9.22
C MET A 325 -23.80 -1.29 -9.65
N ALA A 326 -23.00 -0.33 -10.12
CA ALA A 326 -23.48 0.95 -10.62
C ALA A 326 -23.82 0.88 -12.13
N PRO A 327 -24.63 1.80 -12.68
CA PRO A 327 -24.92 1.85 -14.11
C PRO A 327 -23.67 1.91 -15.00
N GLY A 328 -22.61 2.58 -14.54
CA GLY A 328 -21.32 2.62 -15.24
C GLY A 328 -20.63 1.26 -15.35
N ASP A 329 -20.80 0.38 -14.36
CA ASP A 329 -20.25 -0.98 -14.39
C ASP A 329 -20.99 -1.85 -15.41
N LEU A 330 -22.33 -1.73 -15.44
CA LEU A 330 -23.18 -2.42 -16.41
C LEU A 330 -22.84 -2.01 -17.84
N GLU A 331 -22.54 -0.72 -18.09
CA GLU A 331 -22.10 -0.25 -19.39
C GLU A 331 -20.70 -0.78 -19.76
N LEU A 332 -19.77 -0.85 -18.80
CA LEU A 332 -18.47 -1.48 -18.99
C LEU A 332 -18.64 -2.95 -19.40
N ILE A 333 -19.49 -3.69 -18.69
CA ILE A 333 -19.85 -5.09 -18.99
C ILE A 333 -20.43 -5.25 -20.38
N ARG A 334 -21.41 -4.42 -20.74
CA ARG A 334 -22.05 -4.43 -22.06
C ARG A 334 -21.04 -4.27 -23.20
N ARG A 335 -19.98 -3.50 -22.98
CA ARG A 335 -18.90 -3.29 -23.95
C ARG A 335 -17.87 -4.42 -23.95
N CYS A 336 -17.64 -5.09 -22.83
CA CYS A 336 -16.59 -6.10 -22.68
C CYS A 336 -17.05 -7.52 -23.01
N LEU A 337 -18.25 -7.94 -22.62
CA LEU A 337 -18.71 -9.32 -22.83
C LEU A 337 -18.68 -9.78 -24.30
N PRO A 338 -19.10 -8.96 -25.30
CA PRO A 338 -19.03 -9.36 -26.71
C PRO A 338 -17.59 -9.51 -27.25
N GLN A 339 -16.58 -9.02 -26.53
CA GLN A 339 -15.17 -9.20 -26.89
C GLN A 339 -14.57 -10.49 -26.31
N LEU A 340 -15.25 -11.10 -25.34
CA LEU A 340 -14.80 -12.28 -24.60
C LEU A 340 -15.56 -13.54 -25.01
N LEU A 341 -16.84 -13.41 -25.35
CA LEU A 341 -17.74 -14.54 -25.59
C LEU A 341 -18.30 -14.54 -27.01
N PRO A 342 -18.72 -15.72 -27.53
CA PRO A 342 -19.55 -15.79 -28.72
C PRO A 342 -20.80 -14.90 -28.58
N ALA A 343 -21.24 -14.32 -29.70
CA ALA A 343 -22.34 -13.33 -29.71
C ALA A 343 -23.61 -13.82 -28.99
N ALA A 344 -24.03 -15.08 -29.25
CA ALA A 344 -25.22 -15.66 -28.62
C ALA A 344 -25.10 -15.77 -27.09
N ASP A 345 -23.93 -16.13 -26.58
CA ASP A 345 -23.69 -16.24 -25.13
C ASP A 345 -23.62 -14.86 -24.47
N ALA A 346 -22.96 -13.90 -25.12
CA ALA A 346 -22.90 -12.52 -24.66
C ALA A 346 -24.30 -11.89 -24.60
N GLU A 347 -25.12 -12.06 -25.65
CA GLU A 347 -26.49 -11.55 -25.70
C GLU A 347 -27.37 -12.20 -24.61
N ARG A 348 -27.27 -13.52 -24.42
CA ARG A 348 -27.98 -14.23 -23.34
C ARG A 348 -27.66 -13.64 -21.96
N LEU A 349 -26.37 -13.47 -21.67
CA LEU A 349 -25.91 -12.92 -20.39
C LEU A 349 -26.40 -11.49 -20.18
N LEU A 350 -26.32 -10.64 -21.21
CA LEU A 350 -26.76 -9.25 -21.13
C LEU A 350 -28.27 -9.13 -20.89
N LEU A 351 -29.08 -9.97 -21.53
CA LEU A 351 -30.53 -10.04 -21.28
C LEU A 351 -30.81 -10.47 -19.84
N ARG A 352 -30.13 -11.51 -19.34
CA ARG A 352 -30.27 -11.97 -17.95
C ARG A 352 -29.96 -10.86 -16.93
N ILE A 353 -28.91 -10.07 -17.17
CA ILE A 353 -28.52 -8.94 -16.31
C ILE A 353 -29.61 -7.85 -16.33
N GLN A 354 -30.18 -7.55 -17.50
CA GLN A 354 -31.25 -6.55 -17.65
C GLN A 354 -32.54 -6.95 -16.92
N GLU A 355 -32.84 -8.24 -16.82
CA GLU A 355 -34.03 -8.75 -16.14
C GLU A 355 -33.93 -8.71 -14.59
N GLY A 356 -32.77 -8.38 -14.02
CA GLY A 356 -32.59 -8.13 -12.59
C GLY A 356 -32.65 -9.36 -11.67
N ARG A 357 -32.60 -10.58 -12.22
CA ARG A 357 -32.69 -11.85 -11.48
C ARG A 357 -31.32 -12.42 -11.12
N LEU A 358 -30.54 -11.68 -10.35
CA LEU A 358 -29.21 -12.13 -9.96
C LEU A 358 -29.16 -12.47 -8.46
N PRO A 359 -28.82 -13.71 -8.09
CA PRO A 359 -28.48 -14.08 -6.72
C PRO A 359 -27.27 -13.26 -6.26
N GLY A 360 -27.18 -12.99 -4.97
CA GLY A 360 -26.04 -12.30 -4.35
C GLY A 360 -25.30 -13.22 -3.38
N PHE A 361 -24.73 -14.33 -3.87
CA PHE A 361 -23.97 -15.24 -3.01
C PHE A 361 -22.75 -14.53 -2.43
N GLN A 362 -22.49 -14.77 -1.15
CA GLN A 362 -21.32 -14.23 -0.46
C GLN A 362 -20.76 -15.32 0.47
N LEU A 363 -19.54 -15.77 0.20
CA LEU A 363 -18.84 -16.85 0.89
C LEU A 363 -17.76 -16.33 1.84
N THR A 364 -17.02 -15.30 1.43
CA THR A 364 -15.84 -14.87 2.18
C THR A 364 -16.18 -13.94 3.36
N ARG A 365 -17.32 -13.23 3.30
CA ARG A 365 -17.77 -12.33 4.38
C ARG A 365 -19.28 -12.06 4.32
N PRO A 366 -19.99 -11.74 5.41
CA PRO A 366 -21.36 -11.22 5.35
C PRO A 366 -21.38 -9.74 4.89
N ALA A 367 -22.41 -9.37 4.11
CA ALA A 367 -22.63 -8.03 3.57
C ALA A 367 -22.65 -6.89 4.60
N GLU A 368 -22.98 -7.20 5.85
CA GLU A 368 -23.31 -6.23 6.91
C GLU A 368 -22.09 -5.81 7.74
N GLN A 369 -20.94 -6.45 7.55
CA GLN A 369 -19.77 -6.23 8.39
C GLN A 369 -18.97 -5.01 7.90
N ALA A 370 -18.83 -4.01 8.77
CA ALA A 370 -18.12 -2.77 8.46
C ALA A 370 -16.67 -3.02 7.99
N THR A 371 -16.14 -2.10 7.18
CA THR A 371 -14.71 -2.08 6.83
C THR A 371 -13.89 -2.23 8.09
N GLU A 372 -12.92 -3.15 8.09
CA GLU A 372 -12.11 -3.39 9.28
C GLU A 372 -11.33 -2.13 9.64
N VAL A 373 -11.38 -1.77 10.91
CA VAL A 373 -10.60 -0.67 11.50
C VAL A 373 -9.73 -1.29 12.57
N LEU A 374 -8.43 -1.03 12.51
CA LEU A 374 -7.49 -1.54 13.52
C LEU A 374 -7.74 -0.83 14.85
N GLU A 375 -7.67 -1.58 15.94
CA GLU A 375 -7.85 -1.04 17.28
C GLU A 375 -6.84 0.07 17.60
N GLY A 376 -7.32 1.19 18.11
CA GLY A 376 -6.47 2.34 18.47
C GLY A 376 -6.10 3.25 17.30
N MET A 377 -6.69 3.07 16.12
CA MET A 377 -6.58 4.05 15.03
C MET A 377 -7.20 5.38 15.43
N ASP A 378 -6.59 6.48 15.01
CA ASP A 378 -7.14 7.82 15.21
C ASP A 378 -8.53 7.92 14.53
N PRO A 379 -9.59 8.31 15.25
CA PRO A 379 -10.95 8.30 14.73
C PRO A 379 -11.19 9.31 13.61
N LEU A 380 -10.31 10.29 13.43
CA LEU A 380 -10.40 11.29 12.36
C LEU A 380 -9.62 10.89 11.10
N ILE A 381 -8.99 9.71 11.08
CA ILE A 381 -8.23 9.26 9.93
C ILE A 381 -9.07 9.26 8.64
N HIS A 382 -8.47 9.75 7.56
CA HIS A 382 -9.09 9.72 6.25
C HIS A 382 -9.36 8.26 5.81
N PRO A 383 -10.56 7.91 5.32
CA PRO A 383 -10.91 6.51 5.01
C PRO A 383 -9.95 5.79 4.06
N LEU A 384 -9.42 6.48 3.04
CA LEU A 384 -8.42 5.90 2.12
C LEU A 384 -7.08 5.61 2.80
N LEU A 385 -6.69 6.41 3.79
CA LEU A 385 -5.48 6.15 4.59
C LEU A 385 -5.74 5.03 5.61
N ALA A 386 -6.96 4.92 6.13
CA ALA A 386 -7.35 3.84 7.00
C ALA A 386 -7.27 2.48 6.30
N ASP A 387 -7.87 2.37 5.11
CA ASP A 387 -7.82 1.17 4.29
C ASP A 387 -6.38 0.84 3.85
N HIS A 388 -5.57 1.87 3.50
CA HIS A 388 -4.15 1.68 3.25
C HIS A 388 -3.40 1.10 4.47
N ALA A 389 -3.65 1.62 5.67
CA ALA A 389 -2.99 1.14 6.88
C ALA A 389 -3.39 -0.30 7.24
N VAL A 390 -4.65 -0.69 6.99
CA VAL A 390 -5.07 -2.10 7.13
C VAL A 390 -4.32 -2.99 6.13
N ARG A 391 -4.13 -2.55 4.88
CA ARG A 391 -3.30 -3.27 3.89
C ARG A 391 -1.86 -3.42 4.37
N GLU A 392 -1.22 -2.32 4.78
CA GLU A 392 0.16 -2.35 5.26
C GLU A 392 0.31 -3.24 6.50
N PHE A 393 -0.60 -3.12 7.47
CA PHE A 393 -0.59 -3.94 8.67
C PHE A 393 -0.68 -5.43 8.35
N ALA A 394 -1.57 -5.82 7.44
CA ALA A 394 -1.69 -7.22 6.99
C ALA A 394 -0.42 -7.69 6.29
N ARG A 395 0.15 -6.88 5.38
CA ARG A 395 1.41 -7.18 4.67
C ARG A 395 2.56 -7.40 5.66
N GLU A 396 2.78 -6.45 6.57
CA GLU A 396 3.89 -6.56 7.53
C GLU A 396 3.67 -7.73 8.50
N THR A 397 2.44 -8.01 8.90
CA THR A 397 2.14 -9.18 9.74
C THR A 397 2.45 -10.50 9.03
N LEU A 398 2.09 -10.61 7.73
CA LEU A 398 2.48 -11.76 6.91
C LEU A 398 4.00 -11.93 6.90
N TRP A 399 4.75 -10.85 6.66
CA TRP A 399 6.20 -10.95 6.55
C TRP A 399 6.91 -11.18 7.87
N ILE A 400 6.42 -10.64 8.98
CA ILE A 400 6.90 -10.99 10.33
C ILE A 400 6.79 -12.50 10.54
N ASN A 401 5.64 -13.10 10.19
CA ASN A 401 5.44 -14.54 10.32
C ASN A 401 6.34 -15.34 9.38
N ALA A 402 6.49 -14.90 8.12
CA ALA A 402 7.32 -15.58 7.13
C ALA A 402 8.83 -15.46 7.41
N ALA A 403 9.24 -14.40 8.11
CA ALA A 403 10.63 -14.12 8.44
C ALA A 403 11.03 -14.56 9.86
N ALA A 404 10.19 -15.34 10.57
CA ALA A 404 10.39 -15.68 11.98
C ALA A 404 11.77 -16.28 12.30
N ASP A 405 12.34 -17.04 11.36
CA ASP A 405 13.67 -17.65 11.50
C ASP A 405 14.84 -16.72 11.09
N ASN A 406 14.55 -15.50 10.63
CA ASN A 406 15.53 -14.49 10.26
C ASN A 406 15.36 -13.23 11.13
N VAL A 407 16.26 -13.08 12.09
CA VAL A 407 16.29 -11.97 13.06
C VAL A 407 16.35 -10.60 12.38
N GLU A 408 17.14 -10.45 11.31
CA GLU A 408 17.32 -9.17 10.62
C GLU A 408 16.01 -8.75 9.93
N LEU A 409 15.44 -9.64 9.12
CA LEU A 409 14.17 -9.38 8.42
C LEU A 409 12.99 -9.23 9.39
N SER A 410 12.91 -10.06 10.43
CA SER A 410 11.87 -9.93 11.46
C SER A 410 11.89 -8.55 12.10
N SER A 411 13.08 -8.05 12.46
CA SER A 411 13.27 -6.72 13.04
C SER A 411 12.94 -5.59 12.05
N GLU A 412 13.27 -5.74 10.77
CA GLU A 412 12.89 -4.79 9.71
C GLU A 412 11.37 -4.70 9.54
N HIS A 413 10.66 -5.82 9.50
CA HIS A 413 9.21 -5.86 9.34
C HIS A 413 8.45 -5.40 10.59
N LEU A 414 8.95 -5.72 11.79
CA LEU A 414 8.45 -5.16 13.04
C LEU A 414 8.55 -3.63 13.03
N ARG A 415 9.69 -3.07 12.60
CA ARG A 415 9.84 -1.62 12.41
C ARG A 415 8.84 -1.08 11.40
N ALA A 416 8.69 -1.72 10.23
CA ALA A 416 7.77 -1.24 9.21
C ALA A 416 6.33 -1.17 9.74
N ARG A 417 5.89 -2.22 10.46
CA ARG A 417 4.57 -2.25 11.10
C ARG A 417 4.42 -1.21 12.20
N ALA A 418 5.49 -0.94 12.97
CA ALA A 418 5.51 0.13 13.97
C ALA A 418 5.31 1.50 13.32
N LEU A 419 6.01 1.80 12.21
CA LEU A 419 5.88 3.07 11.51
C LEU A 419 4.50 3.25 10.89
N GLY A 420 3.96 2.23 10.22
CA GLY A 420 2.60 2.25 9.68
C GLY A 420 1.55 2.48 10.78
N SER A 421 1.68 1.78 11.91
CA SER A 421 0.80 1.94 13.08
C SER A 421 0.90 3.33 13.70
N SER A 422 2.10 3.89 13.81
CA SER A 422 2.33 5.26 14.29
C SER A 422 1.68 6.31 13.38
N ASN A 423 1.72 6.10 12.06
CA ASN A 423 1.13 7.00 11.08
C ASN A 423 -0.41 7.01 11.09
N VAL A 424 -1.04 6.07 11.79
CA VAL A 424 -2.49 6.03 11.97
C VAL A 424 -2.93 6.22 13.42
N GLY A 425 -2.03 6.70 14.29
CA GLY A 425 -2.34 7.02 15.68
C GLY A 425 -2.33 5.83 16.64
N ARG A 426 -2.01 4.61 16.17
CA ARG A 426 -1.88 3.39 17.00
C ARG A 426 -0.55 3.36 17.74
N PHE A 427 -0.28 4.39 18.53
CA PHE A 427 1.05 4.60 19.06
C PHE A 427 1.49 3.57 20.10
N ALA A 428 0.56 3.00 20.87
CA ALA A 428 0.89 1.95 21.85
C ALA A 428 1.37 0.68 21.13
N ALA A 429 0.61 0.18 20.14
CA ALA A 429 1.02 -0.95 19.31
C ALA A 429 2.31 -0.66 18.52
N ALA A 430 2.48 0.57 18.04
CA ALA A 430 3.72 0.98 17.39
C ALA A 430 4.94 0.91 18.33
N LEU A 431 4.76 1.30 19.60
CA LEU A 431 5.82 1.24 20.60
C LEU A 431 6.20 -0.21 20.94
N GLU A 432 5.21 -1.10 21.04
CA GLU A 432 5.46 -2.54 21.24
C GLU A 432 6.27 -3.14 20.09
N ASP A 433 5.88 -2.87 18.85
CA ASP A 433 6.58 -3.39 17.67
C ASP A 433 8.00 -2.83 17.54
N ILE A 434 8.22 -1.53 17.80
CA ILE A 434 9.57 -0.95 17.70
C ILE A 434 10.48 -1.45 18.85
N ASP A 435 9.92 -1.69 20.04
CA ASP A 435 10.66 -2.27 21.16
C ASP A 435 11.04 -3.74 20.86
N ALA A 436 10.14 -4.51 20.23
CA ALA A 436 10.45 -5.85 19.74
C ALA A 436 11.53 -5.83 18.64
N ALA A 437 11.45 -4.90 17.69
CA ALA A 437 12.47 -4.72 16.66
C ALA A 437 13.86 -4.41 17.26
N LEU A 438 13.90 -3.55 18.28
CA LEU A 438 15.12 -3.20 19.02
C LEU A 438 15.64 -4.36 19.87
N ALA A 439 14.78 -5.20 20.42
CA ALA A 439 15.21 -6.39 21.16
C ALA A 439 15.98 -7.37 20.26
N LEU A 440 15.53 -7.53 19.01
CA LEU A 440 16.20 -8.34 17.99
C LEU A 440 17.51 -7.70 17.52
N GLN A 441 17.54 -6.37 17.39
CA GLN A 441 18.70 -5.66 16.88
C GLN A 441 18.96 -4.36 17.68
N PRO A 442 19.60 -4.46 18.87
CA PRO A 442 19.70 -3.35 19.83
C PRO A 442 20.58 -2.18 19.37
N LYS A 443 21.36 -2.37 18.31
CA LYS A 443 22.35 -1.41 17.83
C LYS A 443 21.88 -0.57 16.63
N ALA A 444 20.73 -0.82 15.99
CA ALA A 444 20.36 0.11 14.93
C ALA A 444 19.76 1.38 15.48
N VAL A 445 20.58 2.41 15.29
CA VAL A 445 20.30 3.81 15.57
C VAL A 445 18.96 4.26 14.98
N LEU A 446 18.62 3.81 13.77
CA LEU A 446 17.37 4.21 13.11
C LEU A 446 16.12 3.77 13.89
N TRP A 447 16.07 2.54 14.41
CA TRP A 447 14.95 2.11 15.27
C TRP A 447 14.88 2.90 16.58
N GLN A 448 16.02 3.30 17.13
CA GLN A 448 16.06 4.14 18.33
C GLN A 448 15.51 5.55 18.05
N ILE A 449 15.79 6.11 16.86
CA ILE A 449 15.18 7.36 16.40
C ILE A 449 13.66 7.18 16.29
N ASP A 450 13.22 6.13 15.59
CA ASP A 450 11.79 5.85 15.38
C ASP A 450 11.04 5.68 16.71
N ARG A 451 11.64 4.99 17.68
CA ARG A 451 11.11 4.88 19.05
C ARG A 451 10.94 6.24 19.71
N ALA A 452 11.95 7.12 19.62
CA ALA A 452 11.85 8.48 20.15
C ALA A 452 10.74 9.29 19.46
N VAL A 453 10.53 9.10 18.15
CA VAL A 453 9.42 9.70 17.40
C VAL A 453 8.07 9.22 17.91
N ILE A 454 7.92 7.90 18.07
CA ILE A 454 6.68 7.30 18.57
C ILE A 454 6.36 7.84 19.96
N LEU A 455 7.33 7.87 20.88
CA LEU A 455 7.17 8.47 22.21
C LEU A 455 6.77 9.95 22.13
N SER A 456 7.38 10.70 21.21
CA SER A 456 7.00 12.10 20.97
C SER A 456 5.55 12.21 20.54
N LYS A 457 5.12 11.45 19.51
CA LYS A 457 3.74 11.43 18.99
C LYS A 457 2.70 10.97 20.02
N MET A 458 3.08 10.09 20.94
CA MET A 458 2.25 9.71 22.10
C MET A 458 2.02 10.85 23.12
N GLY A 459 2.76 11.95 23.03
CA GLY A 459 2.77 13.01 24.05
C GLY A 459 3.65 12.68 25.27
N ARG A 460 4.42 11.59 25.25
CA ARG A 460 5.37 11.20 26.32
C ARG A 460 6.68 11.98 26.18
N ALA A 461 6.59 13.31 26.25
CA ALA A 461 7.65 14.23 25.88
C ALA A 461 8.96 14.02 26.68
N ALA A 462 8.87 13.83 28.00
CA ALA A 462 10.05 13.60 28.84
C ALA A 462 10.82 12.31 28.46
N GLU A 463 10.12 11.27 28.04
CA GLU A 463 10.75 10.01 27.62
C GLU A 463 11.32 10.11 26.21
N ALA A 464 10.63 10.81 25.31
CA ALA A 464 11.15 11.15 24.00
C ALA A 464 12.46 11.95 24.12
N ASP A 465 12.54 12.88 25.07
CA ASP A 465 13.74 13.66 25.36
C ASP A 465 14.95 12.83 25.74
N VAL A 466 14.74 11.90 26.66
CA VAL A 466 15.79 10.96 27.07
C VAL A 466 16.22 10.11 25.88
N ALA A 467 15.27 9.59 25.09
CA ALA A 467 15.56 8.77 23.94
C ALA A 467 16.34 9.54 22.86
N PHE A 468 15.90 10.75 22.48
CA PHE A 468 16.61 11.58 21.51
C PHE A 468 18.02 11.94 21.97
N GLU A 469 18.22 12.25 23.25
CA GLU A 469 19.53 12.58 23.79
C GLU A 469 20.47 11.36 23.77
N GLN A 470 19.97 10.16 24.08
CA GLN A 470 20.73 8.93 23.94
C GLN A 470 21.20 8.71 22.50
N VAL A 471 20.29 8.84 21.52
CA VAL A 471 20.64 8.67 20.11
C VAL A 471 21.61 9.75 19.63
N ARG A 472 21.42 11.01 20.06
CA ARG A 472 22.29 12.12 19.66
C ARG A 472 23.74 11.97 20.13
N ARG A 473 23.97 11.28 21.25
CA ARG A 473 25.33 10.92 21.69
C ARG A 473 25.99 9.90 20.76
N LEU A 474 25.21 9.03 20.13
CA LEU A 474 25.69 8.02 19.19
C LEU A 474 25.97 8.62 17.81
N VAL A 475 25.07 9.48 17.32
CA VAL A 475 25.12 10.05 15.97
C VAL A 475 24.87 11.57 15.95
N PRO A 476 25.81 12.40 16.44
CA PRO A 476 25.59 13.84 16.63
C PRO A 476 25.42 14.65 15.33
N GLN A 477 25.68 14.06 14.16
CA GLN A 477 25.65 14.72 12.86
C GLN A 477 24.65 14.08 11.88
N ASP A 478 23.75 13.24 12.39
CA ASP A 478 22.72 12.59 11.59
C ASP A 478 21.59 13.58 11.24
N ASP A 479 21.30 13.70 9.95
CA ASP A 479 20.32 14.67 9.43
C ASP A 479 18.89 14.28 9.83
N PHE A 480 18.55 12.99 9.76
CA PHE A 480 17.19 12.50 10.08
C PHE A 480 16.86 12.69 11.57
N LEU A 481 17.80 12.36 12.45
CA LEU A 481 17.70 12.66 13.88
C LEU A 481 17.49 14.15 14.12
N ARG A 482 18.29 15.01 13.47
CA ARG A 482 18.19 16.47 13.64
C ARG A 482 16.80 16.98 13.26
N SER A 483 16.29 16.63 12.09
CA SER A 483 14.99 17.11 11.60
C SER A 483 13.86 16.62 12.51
N THR A 484 13.90 15.35 12.92
CA THR A 484 12.90 14.75 13.81
C THR A 484 12.91 15.35 15.22
N LEU A 485 14.10 15.60 15.78
CA LEU A 485 14.25 16.31 17.05
C LEU A 485 13.77 17.76 16.94
N ALA A 486 13.98 18.42 15.80
CA ALA A 486 13.47 19.77 15.56
C ALA A 486 11.94 19.81 15.60
N VAL A 487 11.27 18.83 14.98
CA VAL A 487 9.81 18.66 15.05
C VAL A 487 9.34 18.41 16.48
N HIS A 488 10.01 17.52 17.21
CA HIS A 488 9.70 17.26 18.62
C HIS A 488 9.78 18.56 19.47
N ARG A 489 10.88 19.30 19.36
CA ARG A 489 11.07 20.59 20.05
C ARG A 489 10.03 21.62 19.64
N TYR A 490 9.61 21.62 18.38
CA TYR A 490 8.54 22.48 17.90
C TYR A 490 7.21 22.14 18.58
N GLY A 491 6.86 20.86 18.64
CA GLY A 491 5.63 20.37 19.26
C GLY A 491 5.53 20.72 20.75
N GLU A 492 6.65 20.71 21.46
CA GLU A 492 6.77 21.13 22.86
C GLU A 492 6.70 22.65 23.07
N GLY A 493 6.71 23.45 21.99
CA GLY A 493 6.76 24.90 22.06
C GLY A 493 8.16 25.47 22.32
N ARG A 494 9.22 24.66 22.28
CA ARG A 494 10.63 25.07 22.39
C ARG A 494 11.14 25.63 21.06
N PHE A 495 10.45 26.66 20.54
CA PHE A 495 10.65 27.20 19.19
C PHE A 495 12.06 27.73 18.94
N HIS A 496 12.74 28.24 19.96
CA HIS A 496 14.13 28.67 19.84
C HIS A 496 15.05 27.51 19.42
N GLU A 497 14.95 26.37 20.10
CA GLU A 497 15.76 25.18 19.83
C GLU A 497 15.35 24.50 18.54
N ALA A 498 14.04 24.38 18.29
CA ALA A 498 13.51 23.85 17.03
C ALA A 498 14.06 24.64 15.84
N GLY A 499 13.97 25.97 15.88
CA GLY A 499 14.47 26.83 14.81
C GLY A 499 15.99 26.72 14.60
N ALA A 500 16.77 26.52 15.66
CA ALA A 500 18.21 26.30 15.53
C ALA A 500 18.53 24.97 14.81
N LEU A 501 17.79 23.91 15.14
CA LEU A 501 17.95 22.60 14.49
C LEU A 501 17.51 22.64 13.02
N PHE A 502 16.36 23.25 12.70
CA PHE A 502 15.90 23.39 11.33
C PHE A 502 16.86 24.22 10.46
N ARG A 503 17.43 25.31 10.99
CA ARG A 503 18.39 26.15 10.23
C ARG A 503 19.77 25.51 10.06
N ALA A 504 20.09 24.46 10.81
CA ALA A 504 21.30 23.68 10.61
C ALA A 504 21.15 22.62 9.49
N ALA A 505 20.00 22.58 8.83
CA ALA A 505 19.75 21.75 7.66
C ALA A 505 20.70 22.05 6.49
N ARG A 506 21.02 21.01 5.72
CA ARG A 506 21.87 21.11 4.53
C ARG A 506 21.01 21.36 3.29
N PRO A 507 21.36 22.32 2.39
CA PRO A 507 20.55 22.64 1.21
C PRO A 507 20.31 21.50 0.22
N ASP A 508 21.14 20.47 0.23
CA ASP A 508 21.02 19.25 -0.58
C ASP A 508 20.18 18.14 0.08
N GLY A 509 19.65 18.39 1.29
CA GLY A 509 18.78 17.46 1.99
C GLY A 509 17.43 17.28 1.31
N ALA A 510 16.90 16.05 1.32
CA ALA A 510 15.63 15.70 0.69
C ALA A 510 14.42 16.51 1.25
N ASN A 511 14.47 16.87 2.53
CA ASN A 511 13.41 17.62 3.21
C ASN A 511 13.74 19.12 3.38
N PHE A 512 14.75 19.63 2.69
CA PHE A 512 15.27 20.99 2.92
C PHE A 512 14.20 22.07 2.77
N ALA A 513 13.27 21.91 1.81
CA ALA A 513 12.15 22.84 1.63
C ALA A 513 11.28 22.99 2.90
N TYR A 514 10.95 21.87 3.54
CA TYR A 514 10.21 21.87 4.81
C TYR A 514 11.05 22.41 5.97
N GLU A 515 12.34 22.09 6.03
CA GLU A 515 13.24 22.62 7.05
C GLU A 515 13.37 24.15 6.96
N VAL A 516 13.37 24.71 5.76
CA VAL A 516 13.32 26.16 5.52
C VAL A 516 12.01 26.75 6.07
N ILE A 517 10.87 26.15 5.73
CA ILE A 517 9.52 26.57 6.15
C ILE A 517 9.42 26.51 7.69
N PHE A 518 9.67 25.36 8.30
CA PHE A 518 9.59 25.19 9.76
C PHE A 518 10.62 26.02 10.53
N GLY A 519 11.81 26.26 9.96
CA GLY A 519 12.79 27.18 10.52
C GLY A 519 12.26 28.61 10.61
N HIS A 520 11.50 29.07 9.60
CA HIS A 520 10.83 30.36 9.62
C HIS A 520 9.64 30.38 10.58
N LEU A 521 8.77 29.36 10.54
CA LEU A 521 7.63 29.22 11.46
C LEU A 521 8.07 29.22 12.94
N SER A 522 9.21 28.59 13.24
CA SER A 522 9.80 28.63 14.59
C SER A 522 10.21 30.05 15.02
N GLY A 523 10.72 30.86 14.07
CA GLY A 523 11.04 32.27 14.32
C GLY A 523 9.79 33.10 14.59
N LEU A 524 8.74 32.91 13.78
CA LEU A 524 7.42 33.55 13.96
C LEU A 524 6.85 33.26 15.36
N ARG A 525 6.79 31.98 15.74
CA ARG A 525 6.23 31.56 17.04
C ARG A 525 7.03 32.04 18.25
N ARG A 526 8.32 32.37 18.06
CA ARG A 526 9.17 32.99 19.09
C ARG A 526 9.05 34.53 19.15
N GLY A 527 8.32 35.16 18.24
CA GLY A 527 8.26 36.62 18.13
C GLY A 527 9.53 37.24 17.53
N ALA A 528 10.33 36.45 16.80
CA ALA A 528 11.56 36.89 16.16
C ALA A 528 11.69 36.24 14.77
N PRO A 529 10.83 36.66 13.81
CA PRO A 529 10.84 36.13 12.46
C PRO A 529 12.17 36.42 11.75
N ASP A 530 12.56 35.53 10.84
CA ASP A 530 13.76 35.68 10.02
C ASP A 530 13.37 35.67 8.52
N PRO A 531 12.92 36.83 7.98
CA PRO A 531 12.60 36.92 6.56
C PRO A 531 13.85 36.80 5.67
N ALA A 532 15.04 37.11 6.19
CA ALA A 532 16.29 36.98 5.45
C ALA A 532 16.67 35.51 5.24
N TRP A 533 16.42 34.62 6.20
CA TRP A 533 16.53 33.17 6.02
C TRP A 533 15.62 32.67 4.90
N LEU A 534 14.35 33.07 4.92
CA LEU A 534 13.37 32.65 3.94
C LEU A 534 13.71 33.15 2.52
N ALA A 535 14.17 34.40 2.40
CA ALA A 535 14.58 35.00 1.14
C ALA A 535 15.86 34.36 0.56
N ARG A 536 16.86 34.05 1.40
CA ARG A 536 18.10 33.37 0.98
C ARG A 536 17.85 31.97 0.44
N HIS A 537 16.83 31.28 0.95
CA HIS A 537 16.46 29.92 0.57
C HIS A 537 15.16 29.91 -0.25
N ARG A 538 15.08 30.76 -1.27
CA ARG A 538 13.92 30.81 -2.17
C ARG A 538 13.73 29.47 -2.87
N LEU A 539 12.56 28.88 -2.70
CA LEU A 539 12.17 27.66 -3.42
C LEU A 539 11.82 28.05 -4.86
N LYS A 540 12.60 27.52 -5.82
CA LYS A 540 12.47 27.86 -7.25
C LYS A 540 11.44 27.00 -7.99
N SER A 541 11.06 25.85 -7.43
CA SER A 541 10.04 24.99 -8.01
C SER A 541 8.66 25.64 -7.89
N SER A 542 7.78 25.37 -8.85
CA SER A 542 6.35 25.64 -8.73
C SER A 542 5.60 24.52 -8.02
N GLU A 543 6.27 23.40 -7.75
CA GLU A 543 5.71 22.25 -7.03
C GLU A 543 5.58 22.55 -5.54
N TRP A 544 4.67 21.80 -4.91
CA TRP A 544 4.53 21.80 -3.47
C TRP A 544 5.84 21.39 -2.79
N PRO A 545 6.27 22.01 -1.65
CA PRO A 545 5.58 23.00 -0.82
C PRO A 545 5.93 24.47 -1.15
N ALA A 546 6.40 24.79 -2.37
CA ALA A 546 6.81 26.16 -2.70
C ALA A 546 5.69 27.21 -2.58
N ALA A 547 4.43 26.79 -2.68
CA ALA A 547 3.28 27.66 -2.41
C ALA A 547 3.25 28.16 -0.95
N ILE A 548 3.57 27.31 0.04
CA ILE A 548 3.67 27.72 1.45
C ILE A 548 4.79 28.75 1.60
N HIS A 549 5.96 28.50 0.99
CA HIS A 549 7.08 29.45 1.02
C HIS A 549 6.66 30.81 0.47
N ARG A 550 6.00 30.87 -0.69
CA ARG A 550 5.49 32.12 -1.28
C ARG A 550 4.44 32.82 -0.42
N PHE A 551 3.61 32.06 0.28
CA PHE A 551 2.67 32.63 1.25
C PHE A 551 3.43 33.28 2.42
N LEU A 552 4.43 32.60 2.98
CA LEU A 552 5.24 33.12 4.08
C LEU A 552 6.13 34.31 3.67
N THR A 553 6.48 34.47 2.39
CA THR A 553 7.15 35.68 1.85
C THR A 553 6.19 36.82 1.52
N GLY A 554 4.87 36.59 1.57
CA GLY A 554 3.84 37.55 1.18
C GLY A 554 3.64 37.70 -0.34
N GLU A 555 4.21 36.79 -1.15
CA GLU A 555 4.03 36.78 -2.61
C GLU A 555 2.61 36.32 -3.01
N ILE A 556 1.95 35.50 -2.19
CA ILE A 556 0.57 35.05 -2.40
C ILE A 556 -0.24 35.20 -1.11
N ASP A 557 -1.54 35.39 -1.25
CA ASP A 557 -2.47 35.49 -0.11
C ASP A 557 -3.05 34.12 0.30
N ARG A 558 -3.92 34.12 1.32
CA ARG A 558 -4.62 32.92 1.81
C ARG A 558 -5.42 32.21 0.70
N ALA A 559 -6.13 32.97 -0.14
CA ALA A 559 -6.99 32.39 -1.17
C ALA A 559 -6.13 31.68 -2.24
N ALA A 560 -5.04 32.31 -2.67
CA ALA A 560 -4.09 31.74 -3.61
C ALA A 560 -3.35 30.51 -3.04
N LEU A 561 -2.99 30.49 -1.76
CA LEU A 561 -2.39 29.31 -1.11
C LEU A 561 -3.37 28.12 -1.12
N LEU A 562 -4.61 28.34 -0.66
CA LEU A 562 -5.62 27.26 -0.64
C LEU A 562 -6.01 26.80 -2.04
N GLN A 563 -5.96 27.69 -3.04
CA GLN A 563 -6.15 27.31 -4.44
C GLN A 563 -4.99 26.46 -4.96
N ALA A 564 -3.74 26.78 -4.59
CA ALA A 564 -2.58 25.98 -4.96
C ALA A 564 -2.64 24.56 -4.36
N ALA A 565 -3.13 24.43 -3.11
CA ALA A 565 -3.32 23.15 -2.42
C ALA A 565 -4.46 22.28 -3.00
N ARG A 566 -5.21 22.76 -4.01
CA ARG A 566 -6.30 22.02 -4.69
C ARG A 566 -5.90 21.48 -6.07
N ALA A 567 -4.67 21.71 -6.52
CA ALA A 567 -4.29 21.52 -7.92
C ALA A 567 -4.29 20.05 -8.39
N PRO A 568 -4.05 19.03 -7.54
CA PRO A 568 -4.38 17.66 -7.89
C PRO A 568 -5.67 17.20 -7.19
N PHE A 569 -6.80 17.04 -7.89
CA PHE A 569 -8.03 16.45 -7.34
C PHE A 569 -7.86 14.93 -7.06
N ASP A 570 -6.98 14.62 -6.12
CA ASP A 570 -6.62 13.32 -5.55
C ASP A 570 -6.22 13.48 -4.07
N MET A 571 -5.82 12.39 -3.41
CA MET A 571 -5.36 12.40 -2.02
C MET A 571 -4.31 13.48 -1.69
N ARG A 572 -3.48 13.91 -2.66
CA ARG A 572 -2.49 14.97 -2.44
C ARG A 572 -3.15 16.32 -2.16
N THR A 573 -4.38 16.58 -2.64
CA THR A 573 -5.12 17.78 -2.23
C THR A 573 -5.32 17.80 -0.71
N THR A 574 -5.74 16.67 -0.13
CA THR A 574 -6.00 16.59 1.32
C THR A 574 -4.72 16.81 2.12
N GLU A 575 -3.61 16.20 1.68
CA GLU A 575 -2.28 16.36 2.26
C GLU A 575 -1.79 17.82 2.18
N GLN A 576 -1.83 18.43 1.00
CA GLN A 576 -1.40 19.82 0.79
C GLN A 576 -2.29 20.81 1.55
N GLN A 577 -3.60 20.53 1.65
CA GLN A 577 -4.51 21.34 2.45
C GLN A 577 -4.17 21.27 3.94
N CYS A 578 -3.88 20.08 4.48
CA CYS A 578 -3.43 19.93 5.87
C CYS A 578 -2.25 20.84 6.17
N GLU A 579 -1.23 20.81 5.31
CA GLU A 579 -0.04 21.64 5.47
C GLU A 579 -0.33 23.14 5.28
N ALA A 580 -1.19 23.50 4.31
CA ALA A 580 -1.61 24.88 4.09
C ALA A 580 -2.33 25.47 5.31
N TYR A 581 -3.29 24.73 5.85
CA TYR A 581 -4.05 25.11 7.03
C TYR A 581 -3.14 25.26 8.25
N PHE A 582 -2.17 24.36 8.42
CA PHE A 582 -1.17 24.50 9.47
C PHE A 582 -0.33 25.77 9.29
N ALA A 583 0.21 26.05 8.10
CA ALA A 583 0.98 27.26 7.85
C ALA A 583 0.16 28.54 8.14
N LEU A 584 -1.11 28.57 7.72
CA LEU A 584 -2.05 29.65 8.02
C LEU A 584 -2.26 29.82 9.53
N SER A 585 -2.44 28.72 10.26
CA SER A 585 -2.62 28.77 11.70
C SER A 585 -1.40 29.29 12.43
N GLN A 586 -0.19 28.92 11.98
CA GLN A 586 1.06 29.39 12.60
C GLN A 586 1.27 30.90 12.43
N VAL A 587 0.90 31.46 11.28
CA VAL A 587 0.90 32.92 11.05
C VAL A 587 -0.13 33.61 11.94
N ALA A 588 -1.36 33.08 12.02
CA ALA A 588 -2.40 33.64 12.88
C ALA A 588 -2.02 33.60 14.37
N LEU A 589 -1.44 32.50 14.83
CA LEU A 589 -0.91 32.36 16.20
C LEU A 589 0.16 33.40 16.52
N ALA A 590 1.09 33.64 15.60
CA ALA A 590 2.14 34.65 15.77
C ALA A 590 1.58 36.09 15.78
N ALA A 591 0.48 36.33 15.08
CA ALA A 591 -0.23 37.61 15.06
C ALA A 591 -1.19 37.82 16.25
N GLY A 592 -1.40 36.80 17.08
CA GLY A 592 -2.39 36.84 18.18
C GLY A 592 -3.84 36.69 17.73
N ASP A 593 -4.10 36.37 16.45
CA ASP A 593 -5.44 36.09 15.92
C ASP A 593 -5.85 34.66 16.29
N LYS A 594 -6.38 34.53 17.52
CA LYS A 594 -6.77 33.24 18.09
C LYS A 594 -7.91 32.57 17.32
N ASP A 595 -8.86 33.34 16.81
CA ASP A 595 -10.03 32.79 16.12
C ASP A 595 -9.63 32.19 14.79
N THR A 596 -8.78 32.88 14.02
CA THR A 596 -8.23 32.30 12.78
C THR A 596 -7.32 31.11 13.06
N ALA A 597 -6.45 31.21 14.07
CA ALA A 597 -5.61 30.09 14.46
C ALA A 597 -6.43 28.83 14.77
N LEU A 598 -7.49 28.95 15.58
CA LEU A 598 -8.34 27.81 15.94
C LEU A 598 -9.03 27.20 14.72
N ARG A 599 -9.65 28.01 13.86
CA ARG A 599 -10.33 27.49 12.66
C ARG A 599 -9.37 26.73 11.75
N GLU A 600 -8.18 27.29 11.48
CA GLU A 600 -7.24 26.64 10.55
C GLU A 600 -6.58 25.40 11.18
N LEU A 601 -6.33 25.39 12.49
CA LEU A 601 -5.92 24.17 13.19
C LEU A 601 -7.00 23.07 13.13
N GLU A 602 -8.27 23.44 13.30
CA GLU A 602 -9.39 22.50 13.15
C GLU A 602 -9.50 21.98 11.73
N ASN A 603 -9.37 22.83 10.70
CA ASN A 603 -9.33 22.41 9.29
C ASN A 603 -8.16 21.46 9.00
N CYS A 604 -6.98 21.74 9.58
CA CYS A 604 -5.81 20.88 9.49
C CYS A 604 -6.11 19.50 10.07
N VAL A 605 -6.70 19.42 11.27
CA VAL A 605 -7.07 18.14 11.91
C VAL A 605 -8.22 17.43 11.18
N GLN A 606 -9.19 18.16 10.64
CA GLN A 606 -10.30 17.58 9.87
C GLN A 606 -9.87 16.96 8.53
N SER A 607 -8.68 17.27 8.03
CA SER A 607 -8.12 16.61 6.84
C SER A 607 -7.91 15.10 7.04
N GLY A 608 -7.73 14.65 8.29
CA GLY A 608 -7.56 13.24 8.62
C GLY A 608 -6.25 12.60 8.15
N VAL A 609 -5.24 13.39 7.75
CA VAL A 609 -3.92 12.88 7.32
C VAL A 609 -3.00 12.64 8.53
N VAL A 610 -3.41 11.71 9.39
CA VAL A 610 -2.85 11.46 10.74
C VAL A 610 -1.33 11.28 10.78
N GLY A 611 -0.73 10.75 9.71
CA GLY A 611 0.71 10.53 9.61
C GLY A 611 1.55 11.81 9.52
N PHE A 612 0.95 12.93 9.10
CA PHE A 612 1.65 14.18 8.85
C PHE A 612 2.12 14.88 10.13
N ILE A 613 3.26 15.56 10.01
CA ILE A 613 3.83 16.35 11.10
C ILE A 613 2.87 17.49 11.47
N GLU A 614 2.30 18.15 10.47
CA GLU A 614 1.37 19.27 10.61
C GLU A 614 0.10 18.87 11.34
N TYR A 615 -0.45 17.69 11.07
CA TYR A 615 -1.61 17.15 11.79
C TYR A 615 -1.29 16.96 13.28
N ASP A 616 -0.17 16.30 13.61
CA ASP A 616 0.25 16.08 15.01
C ASP A 616 0.51 17.41 15.74
N LEU A 617 1.24 18.33 15.10
CA LEU A 617 1.53 19.65 15.66
C LEU A 617 0.27 20.50 15.83
N ALA A 618 -0.69 20.41 14.91
CA ALA A 618 -1.96 21.11 15.01
C ALA A 618 -2.76 20.64 16.23
N ARG A 619 -2.81 19.32 16.48
CA ARG A 619 -3.44 18.77 17.68
C ARG A 619 -2.79 19.26 18.97
N ARG A 620 -1.46 19.34 19.01
CA ARG A 620 -0.71 19.88 20.16
C ARG A 620 -1.02 21.36 20.38
N ASP A 621 -1.05 22.16 19.32
CA ASP A 621 -1.43 23.57 19.40
C ASP A 621 -2.88 23.72 19.90
N LEU A 622 -3.83 22.93 19.40
CA LEU A 622 -5.22 22.92 19.88
C LEU A 622 -5.31 22.57 21.36
N ALA A 623 -4.62 21.52 21.81
CA ALA A 623 -4.59 21.13 23.22
C ALA A 623 -4.01 22.24 24.12
N ARG A 624 -3.04 23.02 23.63
CA ARG A 624 -2.50 24.18 24.37
C ARG A 624 -3.47 25.38 24.38
N LEU A 625 -4.22 25.61 23.31
CA LEU A 625 -5.18 26.72 23.21
C LEU A 625 -6.51 26.45 23.91
N ARG A 626 -6.89 25.17 24.01
CA ARG A 626 -8.11 24.66 24.63
C ARG A 626 -7.74 23.47 25.54
N PRO A 627 -7.06 23.73 26.68
CA PRO A 627 -6.80 22.67 27.64
C PRO A 627 -8.13 22.06 28.07
N PRO A 628 -8.23 20.72 28.20
CA PRO A 628 -9.42 20.10 28.78
C PRO A 628 -9.68 20.71 30.16
N PRO A 629 -10.96 20.84 30.59
CA PRO A 629 -11.26 21.30 31.93
C PRO A 629 -10.51 20.42 32.93
N VAL A 630 -9.74 21.04 33.81
CA VAL A 630 -9.02 20.33 34.87
C VAL A 630 -10.07 19.57 35.69
N PRO A 631 -10.01 18.23 35.79
CA PRO A 631 -10.92 17.51 36.67
C PRO A 631 -10.76 18.10 38.09
N PRO A 632 -11.86 18.34 38.82
CA PRO A 632 -11.77 18.92 40.15
C PRO A 632 -10.79 18.08 40.97
N ALA A 633 -9.86 18.76 41.65
CA ALA A 633 -8.87 18.10 42.49
C ALA A 633 -9.57 17.04 43.34
N GLU A 634 -9.12 15.79 43.24
CA GLU A 634 -9.53 14.78 44.20
C GLU A 634 -9.26 15.38 45.58
N VAL A 635 -10.34 15.65 46.32
CA VAL A 635 -10.25 15.93 47.73
C VAL A 635 -9.71 14.65 48.32
N VAL A 636 -8.39 14.60 48.49
CA VAL A 636 -7.74 13.60 49.33
C VAL A 636 -8.50 13.67 50.65
N PRO A 637 -9.22 12.62 51.06
CA PRO A 637 -9.88 12.63 52.35
C PRO A 637 -8.77 12.90 53.36
N SER A 638 -8.90 13.98 54.13
CA SER A 638 -8.10 14.18 55.33
C SER A 638 -8.15 12.85 56.08
N GLY A 639 -6.99 12.23 56.27
CA GLY A 639 -6.87 10.95 56.98
C GLY A 639 -7.60 11.02 58.33
N PRO A 640 -8.02 9.87 58.87
CA PRO A 640 -8.89 9.85 60.04
C PRO A 640 -8.26 10.66 61.17
N GLU A 641 -9.02 11.64 61.70
CA GLU A 641 -8.69 12.32 62.94
C GLU A 641 -8.34 11.27 64.00
N ALA A 642 -7.21 11.47 64.67
CA ALA A 642 -6.78 10.63 65.76
C ALA A 642 -7.89 10.56 66.82
N THR A 643 -8.42 9.35 67.03
CA THR A 643 -9.36 9.05 68.13
C THR A 643 -8.77 9.47 69.47
N PRO A 644 -9.54 10.11 70.38
CA PRO A 644 -9.06 10.47 71.70
C PRO A 644 -8.77 9.23 72.54
N VAL A 645 -7.67 9.25 73.29
CA VAL A 645 -7.28 8.21 74.26
C VAL A 645 -8.36 8.09 75.35
N PRO A 646 -8.90 6.89 75.65
CA PRO A 646 -9.83 6.71 76.75
C PRO A 646 -9.09 6.61 78.11
N GLY A 647 -9.60 7.33 79.11
CA GLY A 647 -9.14 7.28 80.50
C GLY A 647 -9.41 5.94 81.20
N PRO A 648 -8.90 5.75 82.43
CA PRO A 648 -8.81 4.45 83.08
C PRO A 648 -10.18 3.89 83.50
N LYS A 649 -10.33 2.57 83.34
CA LYS A 649 -11.54 1.77 83.59
C LYS A 649 -11.97 1.78 85.07
N PRO A 650 -13.29 1.79 85.35
CA PRO A 650 -13.83 1.35 86.63
C PRO A 650 -14.18 -0.15 86.61
N ASP A 651 -14.38 -0.65 87.82
CA ASP A 651 -14.31 -2.04 88.27
C ASP A 651 -15.53 -2.91 87.90
N LYS A 652 -15.33 -4.23 88.02
CA LYS A 652 -16.28 -5.31 87.67
C LYS A 652 -17.59 -5.27 88.46
N GLY A 653 -18.70 -5.62 87.79
CA GLY A 653 -19.99 -5.92 88.42
C GLY A 653 -20.95 -6.67 87.49
N ASP A 654 -21.03 -7.98 87.73
CA ASP A 654 -22.05 -9.02 87.49
C ASP A 654 -23.29 -8.87 86.56
N ALA A 655 -23.57 -10.04 85.96
CA ALA A 655 -24.88 -10.68 85.67
C ALA A 655 -25.80 -10.28 84.50
N GLY A 656 -26.25 -11.34 83.79
CA GLY A 656 -27.59 -11.48 83.17
C GLY A 656 -27.68 -11.11 81.68
N ASP A 657 -27.65 -12.04 80.72
CA ASP A 657 -28.70 -13.00 80.29
C ASP A 657 -29.70 -12.44 79.26
N GLY A 658 -29.96 -13.24 78.22
CA GLY A 658 -30.98 -13.07 77.17
C GLY A 658 -30.69 -11.96 76.15
N GLY A 659 -30.80 -12.13 74.84
CA GLY A 659 -31.54 -13.12 74.05
C GLY A 659 -32.14 -12.40 72.83
N ALA A 660 -32.18 -13.12 71.72
CA ALA A 660 -33.01 -12.89 70.52
C ALA A 660 -32.70 -11.68 69.59
N ALA A 661 -32.51 -12.06 68.32
CA ALA A 661 -32.45 -11.26 67.10
C ALA A 661 -33.88 -10.84 66.63
N PRO A 662 -34.13 -10.55 65.34
CA PRO A 662 -33.45 -9.71 64.33
C PRO A 662 -34.43 -8.68 63.70
N VAL A 663 -33.93 -7.73 62.90
CA VAL A 663 -34.32 -7.48 61.48
C VAL A 663 -33.15 -6.76 60.81
#